data_AF-M2YLW3-F1
#
_entry.id   AF-M2YLW3-F1
#
_cell.length_a   1.000
_cell.length_b   1.000
_cell.length_c   1.000
_cell.angle_alpha   90.00
_cell.angle_beta   90.00
_cell.angle_gamma   90.00
#
_symmetry.space_group_name_H-M   'P 1'
#
loop_
_entity.id
_entity.type
_entity.pdbx_description
1 polymer ?
#
loop_
_entity_poly.entity_id
_entity_poly.type
_entity_poly.pdbx_seq_one_letter_code
_entity_poly.pdbx_strand_id
1 'polypeptide(L)'
;MATVTNGHANGINGHVDSSSFQRFADVPDVIEIPVGADGEVVDLNLEEITDEPSELCDLLESENAARNYWITIALAHVKQDKSDAAVDILKRALDVRQQGRSDERLSILVCLCWLYLWKCRKASRVQSTQDTTRDDRTKDHWLKAATSTLNDASRLNPSYPPLILVRGTLNILRASLQQAQHERTDSLKQASKNFDDAYKSSSAKNVMAVMGKAKAQYSLGKYAEAYALYQQVLERAPGMIDPDPRIGIGCCLWQLGHKENAKEAWERALVLNEDSSVANIMLGLHYLDESNHLSTSDPEFVKIYTKAMTGYTQTAFKKNGWNALACVTFGGFFLLRKNYANVERLARRAIEQTDLNAIASDGWYLLARMEHYQGDLAKAQDFYGKADQARGGDERGFLPAKFGVAQLKTLMQDFDGAKFRLEKIITASKSVEAMTLLGILHAEDVFAAQANGSKEDKSDSRKKAIALLEQVRIAWKDAKRKITPDHSVLLNLARLYESDQPEKALACLQQVEQMELDEISEDDLPEELDDEDAIREAKRSMLSPQLLNNIGCFYFHADKHTIARAYFQSALNSSVSIQHKDESVDTDALVSTVSYNLARTYEAEGVEKEAQKVYNGLLTRHPDYIDANTRMAFLALQTEPEKGAQAIKTLLDADPSNLEIRALHGWYLNKHKKRTLQLSDDQEQRHYKHTLMTYDKHDIYSLTGMGNLNMAVARELPRDTDQHKERRTKTYMRAVEFFDKVLLLDPKNAYAAQGMGIAMAEDKKDTSAAVKIFTQVRESIKDASVHVNLGHVFCELKQYSKSIENYELALQKSKQKDPQIMACLGRAWLLRGRAERNLDYFQMSLDLSKQALEVAPDNTNFRFNVAFAQFQVAQQMISQPEANKTSKDVEQSSKDLDTAIESFIEIAKSPSPPFPRGDIEQRANMGRNTMKRQLASAIERQAEYERKNATRIEEARKTREEEMRKREDEKRAALEKAEEQKRKILDERRRMKEEDDALIARKLEEEKARHEAEYTTDEDGTRRKREKKPKEKRQKRKKKTDDTDTEGDGSRPRSRATSTPVSDGEPRQKKKRRLERKGTAVKSSKYKSTEMVEDSDEDDDAGIQPATQQSEQEETPAAETPAPTSTPGAADDNMADDNDADDAAVSRPSRRYKPARVLDDDDDEDDELPATNGDTSMVDETVGAAGDSDHGGD
;
A
#
# COMPACT_ATOMS: atom_id res chain seq x y z
N MET A 1 32.76 62.20 24.91
CA MET A 1 34.22 61.95 24.80
C MET A 1 34.37 60.60 24.11
N ALA A 2 35.09 60.52 22.99
CA ALA A 2 35.27 59.32 22.15
C ALA A 2 33.97 58.74 21.53
N THR A 3 33.95 58.19 20.31
CA THR A 3 34.94 58.25 19.21
C THR A 3 34.22 58.16 17.85
N VAL A 4 34.81 58.75 16.81
CA VAL A 4 34.33 58.67 15.42
C VAL A 4 34.98 57.48 14.70
N THR A 5 34.21 56.74 13.92
CA THR A 5 34.73 55.84 12.86
C THR A 5 33.86 55.96 11.61
N ASN A 6 34.42 56.55 10.55
CA ASN A 6 33.78 56.63 9.23
C ASN A 6 33.89 55.28 8.49
N GLY A 7 32.91 54.96 7.62
CA GLY A 7 32.96 53.74 6.81
C GLY A 7 31.94 53.70 5.66
N HIS A 8 32.38 54.16 4.48
CA HIS A 8 31.73 54.09 3.15
C HIS A 8 30.86 55.26 2.67
N ALA A 9 31.55 56.34 2.27
CA ALA A 9 31.07 57.17 1.17
C ALA A 9 31.50 56.55 -0.16
N ASN A 10 30.57 56.39 -1.11
CA ASN A 10 30.86 56.11 -2.53
C ASN A 10 29.95 56.98 -3.43
N GLY A 11 29.90 58.28 -3.11
CA GLY A 11 29.20 59.27 -3.94
C GLY A 11 30.14 59.83 -5.00
N ILE A 12 29.95 59.41 -6.26
CA ILE A 12 30.61 60.01 -7.43
C ILE A 12 29.54 60.54 -8.39
N ASN A 13 28.95 61.68 -8.01
CA ASN A 13 28.90 62.90 -8.83
C ASN A 13 28.26 64.03 -8.01
N GLY A 14 28.49 65.27 -8.44
CA GLY A 14 28.17 66.46 -7.63
C GLY A 14 26.70 66.60 -7.27
N HIS A 15 26.44 67.15 -6.08
CA HIS A 15 25.13 67.70 -5.72
C HIS A 15 24.72 68.74 -6.77
N VAL A 16 23.69 68.42 -7.54
CA VAL A 16 22.79 69.43 -8.10
C VAL A 16 21.71 69.65 -7.03
N ASP A 17 21.29 70.89 -6.82
CA ASP A 17 20.33 71.25 -5.78
C ASP A 17 19.07 70.39 -5.85
N SER A 18 18.66 69.86 -4.70
CA SER A 18 17.50 68.97 -4.60
C SER A 18 16.21 69.77 -4.79
N SER A 19 15.78 69.91 -6.05
CA SER A 19 14.44 70.40 -6.38
C SER A 19 13.41 69.67 -5.53
N SER A 20 12.71 70.40 -4.67
CA SER A 20 11.69 69.83 -3.79
C SER A 20 10.55 69.26 -4.63
N PHE A 21 10.46 67.94 -4.74
CA PHE A 21 9.41 67.21 -5.47
C PHE A 21 8.03 67.26 -4.76
N GLN A 22 7.73 68.37 -4.07
CA GLN A 22 6.52 68.57 -3.30
C GLN A 22 5.39 69.03 -4.22
N ARG A 23 4.35 68.21 -4.34
CA ARG A 23 3.18 68.52 -5.15
C ARG A 23 2.50 69.80 -4.64
N PHE A 24 2.08 70.65 -5.58
CA PHE A 24 1.46 71.96 -5.35
C PHE A 24 2.40 73.05 -4.76
N ALA A 25 3.72 72.85 -4.72
CA ALA A 25 4.66 73.92 -4.37
C ALA A 25 4.64 75.12 -5.37
N ASP A 26 4.20 74.88 -6.62
CA ASP A 26 4.01 75.91 -7.65
C ASP A 26 2.71 76.73 -7.47
N VAL A 27 1.87 76.43 -6.48
CA VAL A 27 0.62 77.15 -6.19
C VAL A 27 0.90 78.17 -5.09
N PRO A 28 0.90 79.48 -5.40
CA PRO A 28 1.09 80.52 -4.39
C PRO A 28 -0.11 80.58 -3.44
N ASP A 29 0.09 81.14 -2.25
CA ASP A 29 -0.97 81.21 -1.23
C ASP A 29 -1.89 82.44 -1.42
N VAL A 30 -1.44 83.47 -2.15
CA VAL A 30 -2.25 84.59 -2.64
C VAL A 30 -2.00 84.75 -4.14
N ILE A 31 -3.03 85.10 -4.91
CA ILE A 31 -2.91 85.39 -6.35
C ILE A 31 -3.57 86.73 -6.71
N GLU A 32 -2.80 87.57 -7.39
CA GLU A 32 -3.22 88.89 -7.89
C GLU A 32 -3.94 88.73 -9.23
N ILE A 33 -5.23 89.08 -9.30
CA ILE A 33 -6.02 89.08 -10.54
C ILE A 33 -6.18 90.54 -11.01
N PRO A 34 -5.64 90.93 -12.19
CA PRO A 34 -5.85 92.27 -12.73
C PRO A 34 -7.29 92.43 -13.25
N VAL A 35 -7.92 93.55 -12.89
CA VAL A 35 -9.31 93.89 -13.24
C VAL A 35 -9.33 95.20 -14.04
N GLY A 36 -10.07 95.21 -15.15
CA GLY A 36 -10.22 96.39 -16.01
C GLY A 36 -8.93 96.84 -16.72
N ALA A 37 -9.02 98.01 -17.37
CA ALA A 37 -7.92 98.59 -18.16
C ALA A 37 -6.99 99.51 -17.35
N ASP A 38 -7.44 99.98 -16.19
CA ASP A 38 -6.74 100.99 -15.38
C ASP A 38 -5.78 100.39 -14.33
N GLY A 39 -5.70 99.07 -14.23
CA GLY A 39 -4.70 98.36 -13.43
C GLY A 39 -5.04 98.16 -11.96
N GLU A 40 -6.33 98.14 -11.60
CA GLU A 40 -6.75 97.65 -10.28
C GLU A 40 -6.53 96.13 -10.18
N VAL A 41 -6.24 95.65 -8.97
CA VAL A 41 -5.88 94.25 -8.70
C VAL A 41 -6.75 93.72 -7.56
N VAL A 42 -7.27 92.52 -7.74
CA VAL A 42 -8.00 91.77 -6.71
C VAL A 42 -7.08 90.68 -6.16
N ASP A 43 -6.71 90.84 -4.88
CA ASP A 43 -5.95 89.85 -4.13
C ASP A 43 -6.87 88.70 -3.70
N LEU A 44 -6.65 87.51 -4.26
CA LEU A 44 -7.41 86.31 -3.91
C LEU A 44 -6.56 85.36 -3.06
N ASN A 45 -6.96 85.16 -1.81
CA ASN A 45 -6.37 84.17 -0.91
C ASN A 45 -6.76 82.75 -1.34
N LEU A 46 -5.77 81.89 -1.62
CA LEU A 46 -5.96 80.51 -2.07
C LEU A 46 -6.01 79.49 -0.91
N GLU A 47 -5.95 79.95 0.34
CA GLU A 47 -6.27 79.16 1.54
C GLU A 47 -7.76 79.25 1.93
N GLU A 48 -8.39 80.42 1.82
CA GLU A 48 -9.78 80.66 2.28
C GLU A 48 -10.82 80.61 1.14
N ILE A 49 -10.74 79.58 0.28
CA ILE A 49 -11.59 79.48 -0.91
C ILE A 49 -13.02 78.99 -0.56
N THR A 50 -14.03 79.68 -1.10
CA THR A 50 -15.46 79.35 -0.97
C THR A 50 -15.82 77.96 -1.51
N ASP A 51 -17.00 77.45 -1.10
CA ASP A 51 -17.49 76.13 -1.55
C ASP A 51 -18.20 76.18 -2.91
N GLU A 52 -18.81 77.31 -3.28
CA GLU A 52 -19.31 77.54 -4.64
C GLU A 52 -18.28 78.33 -5.47
N PRO A 53 -17.77 77.77 -6.59
CA PRO A 53 -16.83 78.46 -7.48
C PRO A 53 -17.54 79.32 -8.53
N SER A 54 -18.86 79.49 -8.45
CA SER A 54 -19.73 80.20 -9.40
C SER A 54 -19.28 81.65 -9.58
N GLU A 55 -19.33 82.44 -8.50
CA GLU A 55 -18.97 83.86 -8.50
C GLU A 55 -17.52 84.10 -8.96
N LEU A 56 -16.60 83.21 -8.58
CA LEU A 56 -15.19 83.27 -9.00
C LEU A 56 -15.03 82.96 -10.49
N CYS A 57 -15.78 82.01 -11.05
CA CYS A 57 -15.78 81.80 -12.49
C CYS A 57 -16.39 82.99 -13.23
N ASP A 58 -17.52 83.52 -12.76
CA ASP A 58 -18.21 84.64 -13.38
C ASP A 58 -17.32 85.91 -13.43
N LEU A 59 -16.47 86.13 -12.42
CA LEU A 59 -15.41 87.15 -12.40
C LEU A 59 -14.26 86.86 -13.40
N LEU A 60 -13.77 85.62 -13.44
CA LEU A 60 -12.73 85.23 -14.41
C LEU A 60 -13.25 85.24 -15.87
N GLU A 61 -14.57 85.15 -16.05
CA GLU A 61 -15.31 85.28 -17.30
C GLU A 61 -15.45 86.75 -17.73
N SER A 62 -15.81 87.68 -16.83
CA SER A 62 -15.91 89.11 -17.16
C SER A 62 -14.56 89.71 -17.57
N GLU A 63 -13.49 89.38 -16.84
CA GLU A 63 -12.15 89.92 -17.07
C GLU A 63 -11.35 89.14 -18.14
N ASN A 64 -11.94 88.12 -18.77
CA ASN A 64 -11.29 87.26 -19.78
C ASN A 64 -9.93 86.70 -19.30
N ALA A 65 -9.89 86.25 -18.03
CA ALA A 65 -8.66 86.00 -17.31
C ALA A 65 -7.73 85.00 -18.02
N ALA A 66 -6.41 85.26 -17.96
CA ALA A 66 -5.40 84.43 -18.60
C ALA A 66 -5.44 82.97 -18.09
N ARG A 67 -5.11 82.01 -18.98
CA ARG A 67 -5.21 80.56 -18.70
C ARG A 67 -4.51 80.10 -17.40
N ASN A 68 -3.49 80.82 -16.97
CA ASN A 68 -2.67 80.47 -15.81
C ASN A 68 -3.47 80.66 -14.51
N TYR A 69 -4.32 81.69 -14.41
CA TYR A 69 -5.21 81.90 -13.26
C TYR A 69 -6.19 80.74 -13.12
N TRP A 70 -6.92 80.43 -14.20
CA TRP A 70 -7.84 79.29 -14.28
C TRP A 70 -7.21 77.95 -13.84
N ILE A 71 -5.98 77.66 -14.28
CA ILE A 71 -5.27 76.44 -13.90
C ILE A 71 -4.77 76.49 -12.44
N THR A 72 -4.21 77.62 -11.98
CA THR A 72 -3.67 77.75 -10.62
C THR A 72 -4.77 77.70 -9.57
N ILE A 73 -5.90 78.37 -9.81
CA ILE A 73 -7.10 78.32 -8.98
C ILE A 73 -7.66 76.90 -8.93
N ALA A 74 -7.81 76.22 -10.08
CA ALA A 74 -8.24 74.82 -10.09
C ALA A 74 -7.28 73.89 -9.33
N LEU A 75 -5.96 74.11 -9.41
CA LEU A 75 -4.97 73.36 -8.63
C LEU A 75 -5.03 73.68 -7.13
N ALA A 76 -5.37 74.91 -6.73
CA ALA A 76 -5.60 75.27 -5.33
C ALA A 76 -6.86 74.58 -4.77
N HIS A 77 -7.98 74.55 -5.50
CA HIS A 77 -9.13 73.73 -5.11
C HIS A 77 -8.75 72.24 -4.94
N VAL A 78 -7.80 71.71 -5.73
CA VAL A 78 -7.29 70.33 -5.56
C VAL A 78 -6.31 70.20 -4.39
N LYS A 79 -5.50 71.22 -4.06
CA LYS A 79 -4.70 71.32 -2.81
C LYS A 79 -5.61 71.17 -1.58
N GLN A 80 -6.85 71.68 -1.65
CA GLN A 80 -7.91 71.55 -0.64
C GLN A 80 -8.83 70.31 -0.80
N ASP A 81 -8.55 69.40 -1.74
CA ASP A 81 -9.38 68.25 -2.15
C ASP A 81 -10.82 68.55 -2.63
N LYS A 82 -11.18 69.85 -2.82
CA LYS A 82 -12.43 70.35 -3.45
C LYS A 82 -12.46 70.08 -4.96
N SER A 83 -12.32 68.80 -5.31
CA SER A 83 -11.97 68.32 -6.65
C SER A 83 -13.13 68.31 -7.66
N ASP A 84 -14.37 68.58 -7.26
CA ASP A 84 -15.49 68.83 -8.17
C ASP A 84 -15.52 70.28 -8.66
N ALA A 85 -15.36 71.25 -7.75
CA ALA A 85 -15.21 72.66 -8.10
C ALA A 85 -14.08 72.88 -9.11
N ALA A 86 -12.92 72.26 -8.88
CA ALA A 86 -11.79 72.30 -9.81
C ALA A 86 -12.11 71.73 -11.22
N VAL A 87 -12.99 70.74 -11.31
CA VAL A 87 -13.44 70.16 -12.59
C VAL A 87 -14.37 71.13 -13.32
N ASP A 88 -15.29 71.78 -12.60
CA ASP A 88 -16.28 72.68 -13.21
C ASP A 88 -15.68 74.04 -13.59
N ILE A 89 -14.73 74.56 -12.81
CA ILE A 89 -13.86 75.69 -13.17
C ILE A 89 -13.16 75.43 -14.52
N LEU A 90 -12.54 74.25 -14.68
CA LEU A 90 -11.84 73.91 -15.93
C LEU A 90 -12.77 73.61 -17.10
N LYS A 91 -14.05 73.25 -16.88
CA LYS A 91 -15.06 73.18 -17.96
C LYS A 91 -15.42 74.57 -18.45
N ARG A 92 -15.81 75.48 -17.55
CA ARG A 92 -16.11 76.89 -17.89
C ARG A 92 -14.92 77.53 -18.62
N ALA A 93 -13.69 77.32 -18.14
CA ALA A 93 -12.47 77.76 -18.79
C ALA A 93 -12.30 77.26 -20.25
N LEU A 94 -12.85 76.09 -20.61
CA LEU A 94 -12.85 75.57 -21.97
C LEU A 94 -13.95 76.18 -22.84
N ASP A 95 -15.12 76.46 -22.26
CA ASP A 95 -16.25 77.06 -22.96
C ASP A 95 -16.00 78.53 -23.32
N VAL A 96 -15.48 79.30 -22.36
CA VAL A 96 -14.98 80.67 -22.57
C VAL A 96 -13.90 80.72 -23.64
N ARG A 97 -13.00 79.74 -23.64
CA ARG A 97 -11.83 79.69 -24.54
C ARG A 97 -12.05 78.82 -25.78
N GLN A 98 -13.31 78.58 -26.19
CA GLN A 98 -13.60 77.82 -27.41
C GLN A 98 -12.96 78.41 -28.68
N GLN A 99 -12.81 79.75 -28.75
CA GLN A 99 -12.17 80.49 -29.85
C GLN A 99 -10.67 80.82 -29.59
N GLY A 100 -10.10 80.33 -28.48
CA GLY A 100 -8.73 80.66 -28.06
C GLY A 100 -7.62 79.88 -28.80
N ARG A 101 -6.36 80.20 -28.49
CA ARG A 101 -5.18 79.50 -29.05
C ARG A 101 -5.17 78.02 -28.66
N SER A 102 -4.88 77.15 -29.63
CA SER A 102 -4.89 75.69 -29.45
C SER A 102 -4.03 75.18 -28.28
N ASP A 103 -2.86 75.78 -28.03
CA ASP A 103 -1.94 75.36 -26.95
C ASP A 103 -2.48 75.68 -25.56
N GLU A 104 -3.31 76.72 -25.43
CA GLU A 104 -3.95 77.11 -24.18
C GLU A 104 -5.09 76.14 -23.87
N ARG A 105 -5.93 75.85 -24.87
CA ARG A 105 -6.98 74.82 -24.80
C ARG A 105 -6.42 73.43 -24.51
N LEU A 106 -5.30 73.04 -25.14
CA LEU A 106 -4.59 71.79 -24.89
C LEU A 106 -4.13 71.67 -23.43
N SER A 107 -3.60 72.75 -22.86
CA SER A 107 -3.12 72.79 -21.47
C SER A 107 -4.27 72.55 -20.48
N ILE A 108 -5.41 73.22 -20.68
CA ILE A 108 -6.61 73.08 -19.85
C ILE A 108 -7.21 71.67 -19.99
N LEU A 109 -7.35 71.15 -21.23
CA LEU A 109 -7.84 69.79 -21.48
C LEU A 109 -6.96 68.70 -20.83
N VAL A 110 -5.64 68.88 -20.82
CA VAL A 110 -4.72 67.92 -20.17
C VAL A 110 -4.85 67.97 -18.65
N CYS A 111 -5.02 69.16 -18.07
CA CYS A 111 -5.32 69.29 -16.63
C CYS A 111 -6.64 68.58 -16.27
N LEU A 112 -7.71 68.85 -17.03
CA LEU A 112 -9.01 68.22 -16.85
C LEU A 112 -8.95 66.68 -17.00
N CYS A 113 -8.19 66.16 -17.97
CA CYS A 113 -7.92 64.73 -18.09
C CYS A 113 -7.28 64.15 -16.81
N TRP A 114 -6.27 64.80 -16.24
CA TRP A 114 -5.64 64.36 -15.00
C TRP A 114 -6.61 64.43 -13.80
N LEU A 115 -7.50 65.43 -13.73
CA LEU A 115 -8.53 65.49 -12.70
C LEU A 115 -9.56 64.36 -12.85
N TYR A 116 -9.98 64.00 -14.07
CA TYR A 116 -10.84 62.84 -14.28
C TYR A 116 -10.15 61.51 -13.91
N LEU A 117 -8.83 61.37 -14.16
CA LEU A 117 -8.06 60.22 -13.66
C LEU A 117 -7.89 60.22 -12.13
N TRP A 118 -7.85 61.38 -11.48
CA TRP A 118 -7.84 61.54 -10.02
C TRP A 118 -9.19 61.15 -9.41
N LYS A 119 -10.31 61.69 -9.95
CA LYS A 119 -11.68 61.32 -9.59
C LYS A 119 -11.93 59.83 -9.75
N CYS A 120 -11.51 59.23 -10.88
CA CYS A 120 -11.62 57.79 -11.12
C CYS A 120 -11.00 56.92 -10.01
N ARG A 121 -9.92 57.37 -9.34
CA ARG A 121 -9.30 56.64 -8.22
C ARG A 121 -10.04 56.78 -6.89
N LYS A 122 -10.85 57.85 -6.71
CA LYS A 122 -11.66 58.10 -5.51
C LYS A 122 -13.14 57.68 -5.67
N ALA A 123 -13.61 57.50 -6.90
CA ALA A 123 -14.97 57.10 -7.22
C ALA A 123 -15.25 55.64 -6.86
N SER A 124 -16.51 55.28 -6.63
CA SER A 124 -16.93 53.91 -6.40
C SER A 124 -16.97 53.08 -7.69
N ARG A 125 -16.63 51.80 -7.60
CA ARG A 125 -16.69 50.81 -8.69
C ARG A 125 -18.12 50.44 -9.06
N VAL A 126 -18.99 50.38 -8.04
CA VAL A 126 -20.42 50.11 -8.11
C VAL A 126 -21.11 51.19 -7.27
N GLN A 127 -22.28 51.67 -7.70
CA GLN A 127 -23.03 52.67 -6.95
C GLN A 127 -23.47 52.11 -5.59
N SER A 128 -23.45 52.95 -4.55
CA SER A 128 -23.98 52.57 -3.23
C SER A 128 -25.46 52.23 -3.35
N THR A 129 -25.87 51.11 -2.75
CA THR A 129 -27.30 50.75 -2.65
C THR A 129 -27.99 51.37 -1.44
N GLN A 130 -27.28 52.18 -0.63
CA GLN A 130 -27.79 52.80 0.59
C GLN A 130 -27.88 54.34 0.49
N ASP A 131 -26.95 55.00 -0.21
CA ASP A 131 -26.94 56.46 -0.37
C ASP A 131 -27.32 56.87 -1.81
N THR A 132 -28.61 57.15 -2.05
CA THR A 132 -29.11 57.71 -3.32
C THR A 132 -29.00 59.24 -3.40
N THR A 133 -28.48 59.89 -2.35
CA THR A 133 -28.42 61.34 -2.17
C THR A 133 -27.11 61.99 -2.63
N ARG A 134 -26.07 61.20 -2.91
CA ARG A 134 -24.84 61.64 -3.58
C ARG A 134 -24.91 61.33 -5.07
N ASP A 135 -24.32 62.22 -5.87
CA ASP A 135 -24.01 61.97 -7.29
C ASP A 135 -22.77 61.06 -7.42
N ASP A 136 -22.92 59.82 -6.95
CA ASP A 136 -21.88 58.79 -6.88
C ASP A 136 -21.62 58.20 -8.29
N ARG A 137 -21.01 59.04 -9.15
CA ARG A 137 -20.61 58.67 -10.52
C ARG A 137 -19.48 57.65 -10.47
N THR A 138 -19.69 56.49 -11.11
CA THR A 138 -18.78 55.34 -11.01
C THR A 138 -17.43 55.56 -11.72
N LYS A 139 -16.44 54.73 -11.40
CA LYS A 139 -15.11 54.73 -12.07
C LYS A 139 -15.20 54.68 -13.60
N ASP A 140 -16.13 53.90 -14.15
CA ASP A 140 -16.35 53.80 -15.60
C ASP A 140 -16.87 55.11 -16.23
N HIS A 141 -17.74 55.85 -15.54
CA HIS A 141 -18.15 57.19 -15.98
C HIS A 141 -16.94 58.12 -16.12
N TRP A 142 -16.08 58.18 -15.09
CA TRP A 142 -14.88 59.03 -15.11
C TRP A 142 -13.84 58.57 -16.14
N LEU A 143 -13.70 57.26 -16.40
CA LEU A 143 -12.86 56.76 -17.49
C LEU A 143 -13.42 57.12 -18.87
N LYS A 144 -14.74 57.11 -19.06
CA LYS A 144 -15.38 57.56 -20.31
C LYS A 144 -15.20 59.06 -20.52
N ALA A 145 -15.39 59.87 -19.48
CA ALA A 145 -15.12 61.31 -19.51
C ALA A 145 -13.64 61.60 -19.86
N ALA A 146 -12.70 60.97 -19.16
CA ALA A 146 -11.26 61.07 -19.43
C ALA A 146 -10.90 60.63 -20.85
N THR A 147 -11.53 59.57 -21.38
CA THR A 147 -11.32 59.12 -22.76
C THR A 147 -11.80 60.14 -23.79
N SER A 148 -12.94 60.81 -23.53
CA SER A 148 -13.44 61.86 -24.44
C SER A 148 -12.51 63.06 -24.49
N THR A 149 -12.18 63.66 -23.34
CA THR A 149 -11.29 64.84 -23.29
C THR A 149 -9.87 64.52 -23.76
N LEU A 150 -9.41 63.29 -23.59
CA LEU A 150 -8.15 62.79 -24.15
C LEU A 150 -8.18 62.73 -25.68
N ASN A 151 -9.29 62.27 -26.26
CA ASN A 151 -9.48 62.27 -27.71
C ASN A 151 -9.47 63.72 -28.25
N ASP A 152 -10.20 64.63 -27.61
CA ASP A 152 -10.25 66.04 -28.01
C ASP A 152 -8.90 66.76 -27.89
N ALA A 153 -8.18 66.55 -26.79
CA ALA A 153 -6.81 67.04 -26.64
C ALA A 153 -5.86 66.46 -27.71
N SER A 154 -6.05 65.19 -28.09
CA SER A 154 -5.23 64.56 -29.12
C SER A 154 -5.51 65.04 -30.54
N ARG A 155 -6.68 65.62 -30.82
CA ARG A 155 -6.97 66.31 -32.09
C ARG A 155 -6.15 67.60 -32.23
N LEU A 156 -5.71 68.20 -31.12
CA LEU A 156 -4.87 69.40 -31.12
C LEU A 156 -3.38 69.06 -31.24
N ASN A 157 -2.85 68.15 -30.40
CA ASN A 157 -1.46 67.72 -30.47
C ASN A 157 -1.28 66.27 -29.98
N PRO A 158 -1.15 65.27 -30.89
CA PRO A 158 -0.97 63.88 -30.52
C PRO A 158 0.33 63.56 -29.76
N SER A 159 1.35 64.42 -29.85
CA SER A 159 2.73 64.17 -29.43
C SER A 159 3.13 64.87 -28.13
N TYR A 160 2.21 65.60 -27.50
CA TYR A 160 2.47 66.33 -26.26
C TYR A 160 2.77 65.36 -25.09
N PRO A 161 3.97 65.37 -24.46
CA PRO A 161 4.39 64.29 -23.55
C PRO A 161 3.45 64.03 -22.36
N PRO A 162 2.86 65.05 -21.69
CA PRO A 162 1.84 64.82 -20.66
C PRO A 162 0.59 64.09 -21.17
N LEU A 163 0.19 64.29 -22.43
CA LEU A 163 -0.93 63.57 -23.05
C LEU A 163 -0.62 62.08 -23.23
N ILE A 164 0.63 61.75 -23.58
CA ILE A 164 1.08 60.36 -23.73
C ILE A 164 1.10 59.66 -22.35
N LEU A 165 1.46 60.37 -21.27
CA LEU A 165 1.31 59.87 -19.90
C LEU A 165 -0.14 59.63 -19.49
N VAL A 166 -1.08 60.51 -19.88
CA VAL A 166 -2.52 60.29 -19.68
C VAL A 166 -2.97 59.01 -20.41
N ARG A 167 -2.57 58.80 -21.67
CA ARG A 167 -2.86 57.55 -22.42
C ARG A 167 -2.33 56.30 -21.71
N GLY A 168 -1.10 56.33 -21.21
CA GLY A 168 -0.52 55.21 -20.46
C GLY A 168 -1.28 54.93 -19.16
N THR A 169 -1.65 55.98 -18.43
CA THR A 169 -2.31 55.89 -17.12
C THR A 169 -3.76 55.42 -17.25
N LEU A 170 -4.52 55.96 -18.22
CA LEU A 170 -5.87 55.53 -18.57
C LEU A 170 -5.89 54.02 -18.87
N ASN A 171 -4.95 53.55 -19.70
CA ASN A 171 -4.88 52.14 -20.07
C ASN A 171 -4.56 51.21 -18.89
N ILE A 172 -3.74 51.64 -17.91
CA ILE A 172 -3.54 50.87 -16.66
C ILE A 172 -4.84 50.76 -15.86
N LEU A 173 -5.58 51.86 -15.67
CA LEU A 173 -6.83 51.84 -14.91
C LEU A 173 -7.90 51.00 -15.61
N ARG A 174 -8.05 51.15 -16.93
CA ARG A 174 -8.94 50.32 -17.76
C ARG A 174 -8.61 48.83 -17.66
N ALA A 175 -7.32 48.48 -17.75
CA ALA A 175 -6.83 47.11 -17.61
C ALA A 175 -7.02 46.53 -16.19
N SER A 176 -7.21 47.36 -15.16
CA SER A 176 -7.49 46.90 -13.80
C SER A 176 -8.95 46.47 -13.62
N LEU A 177 -9.87 47.21 -14.24
CA LEU A 177 -11.32 46.93 -14.15
C LEU A 177 -11.79 45.80 -15.09
N GLN A 178 -11.05 45.53 -16.17
CA GLN A 178 -11.35 44.43 -17.11
C GLN A 178 -11.34 43.06 -16.42
N GLN A 179 -12.33 42.23 -16.77
CA GLN A 179 -12.41 40.83 -16.37
C GLN A 179 -11.71 39.90 -17.38
N ALA A 180 -11.82 40.20 -18.68
CA ALA A 180 -11.21 39.42 -19.76
C ALA A 180 -9.68 39.55 -19.76
N GLN A 181 -8.97 38.41 -19.64
CA GLN A 181 -7.52 38.38 -19.52
C GLN A 181 -6.80 38.88 -20.79
N HIS A 182 -7.27 38.51 -21.98
CA HIS A 182 -6.64 38.91 -23.24
C HIS A 182 -6.64 40.44 -23.41
N GLU A 183 -7.83 41.07 -23.36
CA GLU A 183 -7.98 42.53 -23.45
C GLU A 183 -7.14 43.28 -22.41
N ARG A 184 -7.08 42.75 -21.17
CA ARG A 184 -6.24 43.28 -20.09
C ARG A 184 -4.76 43.24 -20.47
N THR A 185 -4.27 42.11 -21.01
CA THR A 185 -2.85 42.02 -21.43
C THR A 185 -2.52 42.98 -22.57
N ASP A 186 -3.41 43.17 -23.54
CA ASP A 186 -3.16 44.07 -24.67
C ASP A 186 -3.26 45.54 -24.27
N SER A 187 -4.20 45.89 -23.39
CA SER A 187 -4.29 47.22 -22.76
C SER A 187 -3.01 47.56 -21.97
N LEU A 188 -2.42 46.58 -21.26
CA LEU A 188 -1.14 46.74 -20.55
C LEU A 188 0.08 46.82 -21.48
N LYS A 189 0.12 46.05 -22.58
CA LYS A 189 1.15 46.19 -23.63
C LYS A 189 1.10 47.61 -24.23
N GLN A 190 -0.09 48.09 -24.56
CA GLN A 190 -0.30 49.44 -25.10
C GLN A 190 0.08 50.51 -24.06
N ALA A 191 -0.25 50.32 -22.77
CA ALA A 191 0.20 51.20 -21.70
C ALA A 191 1.73 51.27 -21.63
N SER A 192 2.42 50.12 -21.60
CA SER A 192 3.89 50.09 -21.55
C SER A 192 4.54 50.73 -22.78
N LYS A 193 3.92 50.64 -23.97
CA LYS A 193 4.38 51.36 -25.16
C LYS A 193 4.20 52.87 -25.00
N ASN A 194 3.02 53.33 -24.59
CA ASN A 194 2.73 54.75 -24.35
C ASN A 194 3.75 55.36 -23.35
N PHE A 195 4.09 54.66 -22.27
CA PHE A 195 5.09 55.14 -21.31
C PHE A 195 6.51 55.19 -21.89
N ASP A 196 6.88 54.25 -22.76
CA ASP A 196 8.19 54.27 -23.45
C ASP A 196 8.29 55.44 -24.46
N ASP A 197 7.19 55.73 -25.16
CA ASP A 197 7.11 56.85 -26.11
C ASP A 197 7.02 58.21 -25.39
N ALA A 198 6.41 58.27 -24.20
CA ALA A 198 6.44 59.43 -23.30
C ALA A 198 7.86 59.70 -22.74
N TYR A 199 8.63 58.65 -22.45
CA TYR A 199 10.01 58.74 -21.99
C TYR A 199 10.95 59.23 -23.11
N LYS A 200 10.78 58.74 -24.35
CA LYS A 200 11.53 59.22 -25.53
C LYS A 200 11.24 60.69 -25.85
N SER A 201 9.96 61.06 -25.92
CA SER A 201 9.52 62.42 -26.28
C SER A 201 9.86 63.49 -25.23
N SER A 202 10.17 63.09 -24.00
CA SER A 202 10.67 63.96 -22.93
C SER A 202 12.20 63.94 -22.78
N SER A 203 12.93 63.59 -23.85
CA SER A 203 14.39 63.52 -23.89
C SER A 203 15.00 62.67 -22.77
N ALA A 204 14.34 61.55 -22.43
CA ALA A 204 14.73 60.61 -21.37
C ALA A 204 14.77 61.19 -19.93
N LYS A 205 14.20 62.38 -19.69
CA LYS A 205 14.20 63.05 -18.38
C LYS A 205 13.00 62.69 -17.49
N ASN A 206 11.87 62.25 -18.06
CA ASN A 206 10.64 62.08 -17.29
C ASN A 206 10.63 60.79 -16.47
N VAL A 207 10.86 60.92 -15.15
CA VAL A 207 10.88 59.82 -14.18
C VAL A 207 9.52 59.13 -14.03
N MET A 208 8.41 59.88 -14.11
CA MET A 208 7.05 59.33 -14.01
C MET A 208 6.70 58.42 -15.20
N ALA A 209 7.29 58.65 -16.37
CA ALA A 209 7.17 57.74 -17.51
C ALA A 209 7.81 56.37 -17.21
N VAL A 210 9.01 56.35 -16.61
CA VAL A 210 9.69 55.12 -16.19
C VAL A 210 8.89 54.38 -15.12
N MET A 211 8.33 55.09 -14.14
CA MET A 211 7.50 54.47 -13.10
C MET A 211 6.18 53.89 -13.64
N GLY A 212 5.55 54.57 -14.61
CA GLY A 212 4.38 54.05 -15.33
C GLY A 212 4.69 52.78 -16.12
N LYS A 213 5.85 52.75 -16.81
CA LYS A 213 6.38 51.56 -17.49
C LYS A 213 6.64 50.41 -16.51
N ALA A 214 7.25 50.69 -15.36
CA ALA A 214 7.49 49.72 -14.29
C ALA A 214 6.18 49.10 -13.78
N LYS A 215 5.16 49.93 -13.52
CA LYS A 215 3.83 49.45 -13.10
C LYS A 215 3.12 48.64 -14.18
N ALA A 216 3.27 48.99 -15.45
CA ALA A 216 2.74 48.20 -16.57
C ALA A 216 3.41 46.81 -16.64
N GLN A 217 4.74 46.74 -16.54
CA GLN A 217 5.49 45.47 -16.56
C GLN A 217 5.20 44.59 -15.34
N TYR A 218 5.10 45.18 -14.13
CA TYR A 218 4.62 44.47 -12.94
C TYR A 218 3.23 43.86 -13.17
N SER A 219 2.33 44.61 -13.79
CA SER A 219 0.95 44.17 -14.05
C SER A 219 0.83 43.11 -15.17
N LEU A 220 1.89 42.95 -15.97
CA LEU A 220 2.10 41.86 -16.94
C LEU A 220 2.80 40.63 -16.32
N GLY A 221 3.17 40.66 -15.04
CA GLY A 221 3.89 39.58 -14.35
C GLY A 221 5.42 39.62 -14.53
N LYS A 222 5.97 40.65 -15.19
CA LYS A 222 7.41 40.79 -15.43
C LYS A 222 8.13 41.47 -14.27
N TYR A 223 8.21 40.79 -13.12
CA TYR A 223 8.70 41.40 -11.88
C TYR A 223 10.16 41.84 -11.92
N ALA A 224 11.05 41.11 -12.61
CA ALA A 224 12.46 41.49 -12.76
C ALA A 224 12.66 42.75 -13.64
N GLU A 225 11.97 42.85 -14.79
CA GLU A 225 12.00 44.06 -15.62
C GLU A 225 11.40 45.27 -14.87
N ALA A 226 10.33 45.07 -14.11
CA ALA A 226 9.72 46.10 -13.28
C ALA A 226 10.65 46.56 -12.14
N TYR A 227 11.35 45.63 -11.48
CA TYR A 227 12.30 45.90 -10.39
C TYR A 227 13.43 46.82 -10.87
N ALA A 228 14.08 46.48 -11.98
CA ALA A 228 15.14 47.30 -12.57
C ALA A 228 14.66 48.71 -12.98
N LEU A 229 13.42 48.83 -13.48
CA LEU A 229 12.82 50.13 -13.79
C LEU A 229 12.51 50.96 -12.52
N TYR A 230 12.10 50.34 -11.42
CA TYR A 230 11.92 51.02 -10.13
C TYR A 230 13.26 51.42 -9.48
N GLN A 231 14.32 50.62 -9.62
CA GLN A 231 15.68 51.01 -9.23
C GLN A 231 16.17 52.22 -10.04
N GLN A 232 16.02 52.20 -11.37
CA GLN A 232 16.37 53.32 -12.25
C GLN A 232 15.61 54.62 -11.90
N VAL A 233 14.36 54.53 -11.40
CA VAL A 233 13.63 55.67 -10.86
C VAL A 233 14.29 56.20 -9.58
N LEU A 234 14.65 55.31 -8.65
CA LEU A 234 15.26 55.67 -7.36
C LEU A 234 16.68 56.24 -7.51
N GLU A 235 17.49 55.70 -8.42
CA GLU A 235 18.83 56.24 -8.76
C GLU A 235 18.76 57.68 -9.28
N ARG A 236 17.75 58.00 -10.08
CA ARG A 236 17.59 59.31 -10.74
C ARG A 236 16.88 60.34 -9.88
N ALA A 237 16.00 59.91 -8.98
CA ALA A 237 15.29 60.79 -8.06
C ALA A 237 15.23 60.18 -6.65
N PRO A 238 16.35 60.16 -5.89
CA PRO A 238 16.38 59.59 -4.54
C PRO A 238 15.38 60.27 -3.57
N GLY A 239 15.12 61.57 -3.77
CA GLY A 239 14.15 62.35 -3.00
C GLY A 239 12.68 62.18 -3.41
N MET A 240 12.35 61.25 -4.32
CA MET A 240 10.96 60.99 -4.70
C MET A 240 10.22 60.25 -3.57
N ILE A 241 9.13 60.86 -3.07
CA ILE A 241 8.28 60.34 -1.97
C ILE A 241 6.80 60.29 -2.38
N ASP A 242 6.34 61.16 -3.30
CA ASP A 242 4.95 61.19 -3.78
C ASP A 242 4.89 61.12 -5.33
N PRO A 243 4.87 59.91 -5.93
CA PRO A 243 4.79 58.58 -5.31
C PRO A 243 6.16 57.92 -5.03
N ASP A 244 6.28 57.23 -3.89
CA ASP A 244 7.52 56.52 -3.50
C ASP A 244 7.77 55.26 -4.36
N PRO A 245 8.88 55.17 -5.12
CA PRO A 245 9.24 53.97 -5.89
C PRO A 245 9.56 52.76 -5.01
N ARG A 246 9.98 52.94 -3.75
CA ARG A 246 10.40 51.85 -2.84
C ARG A 246 9.28 50.87 -2.55
N ILE A 247 8.04 51.35 -2.51
CA ILE A 247 6.84 50.51 -2.42
C ILE A 247 6.73 49.57 -3.63
N GLY A 248 7.07 50.05 -4.83
CA GLY A 248 7.16 49.26 -6.06
C GLY A 248 8.32 48.26 -6.04
N ILE A 249 9.49 48.66 -5.53
CA ILE A 249 10.65 47.78 -5.33
C ILE A 249 10.27 46.61 -4.42
N GLY A 250 9.67 46.88 -3.25
CA GLY A 250 9.21 45.84 -2.33
C GLY A 250 8.12 44.94 -2.93
N CYS A 251 7.16 45.50 -3.68
CA CYS A 251 6.19 44.69 -4.43
C CYS A 251 6.87 43.70 -5.39
N CYS A 252 7.90 44.13 -6.15
CA CYS A 252 8.65 43.25 -7.03
C CYS A 252 9.42 42.18 -6.26
N LEU A 253 10.15 42.55 -5.20
CA LEU A 253 10.92 41.63 -4.37
C LEU A 253 10.04 40.54 -3.74
N TRP A 254 8.85 40.92 -3.26
CA TRP A 254 7.85 39.98 -2.73
C TRP A 254 7.42 38.94 -3.78
N GLN A 255 7.10 39.38 -4.99
CA GLN A 255 6.71 38.46 -6.08
C GLN A 255 7.88 37.61 -6.61
N LEU A 256 9.13 38.01 -6.34
CA LEU A 256 10.35 37.24 -6.59
C LEU A 256 10.75 36.34 -5.41
N GLY A 257 10.00 36.34 -4.30
CA GLY A 257 10.26 35.52 -3.10
C GLY A 257 11.21 36.14 -2.07
N HIS A 258 11.79 37.31 -2.32
CA HIS A 258 12.70 38.00 -1.41
C HIS A 258 11.94 38.84 -0.38
N LYS A 259 11.23 38.17 0.54
CA LYS A 259 10.29 38.81 1.50
C LYS A 259 10.96 39.81 2.45
N GLU A 260 12.08 39.44 3.08
CA GLU A 260 12.81 40.34 4.01
C GLU A 260 13.27 41.62 3.31
N ASN A 261 13.88 41.52 2.13
CA ASN A 261 14.29 42.68 1.34
C ASN A 261 13.09 43.57 0.91
N ALA A 262 11.90 42.98 0.76
CA ALA A 262 10.67 43.73 0.52
C ALA A 262 10.22 44.51 1.76
N LYS A 263 10.32 43.89 2.95
CA LYS A 263 10.11 44.53 4.26
C LYS A 263 11.10 45.66 4.50
N GLU A 264 12.40 45.49 4.24
CA GLU A 264 13.39 46.59 4.30
C GLU A 264 12.98 47.77 3.41
N ALA A 265 12.52 47.51 2.17
CA ALA A 265 12.06 48.56 1.26
C ALA A 265 10.80 49.29 1.76
N TRP A 266 9.89 48.60 2.44
CA TRP A 266 8.68 49.19 3.03
C TRP A 266 8.92 49.88 4.38
N GLU A 267 9.80 49.35 5.23
CA GLU A 267 10.26 50.03 6.45
C GLU A 267 11.04 51.31 6.07
N ARG A 268 11.87 51.28 5.01
CA ARG A 268 12.53 52.49 4.51
C ARG A 268 11.56 53.51 3.92
N ALA A 269 10.48 53.06 3.28
CA ALA A 269 9.39 53.95 2.82
C ALA A 269 8.66 54.60 4.01
N LEU A 270 8.38 53.83 5.08
CA LEU A 270 7.74 54.34 6.30
C LEU A 270 8.61 55.36 7.04
N VAL A 271 9.94 55.13 7.12
CA VAL A 271 10.90 56.07 7.71
C VAL A 271 11.02 57.39 6.92
N LEU A 272 10.63 57.39 5.63
CA LEU A 272 10.58 58.61 4.80
C LEU A 272 9.20 59.27 4.77
N ASN A 273 8.13 58.53 5.11
CA ASN A 273 6.76 59.01 5.15
C ASN A 273 5.92 58.15 6.12
N GLU A 274 5.82 58.60 7.38
CA GLU A 274 5.08 57.90 8.45
C GLU A 274 3.56 57.83 8.15
N ASP A 275 3.02 58.80 7.41
CA ASP A 275 1.63 58.84 6.96
C ASP A 275 1.30 57.87 5.82
N SER A 276 2.29 57.14 5.30
CA SER A 276 2.11 56.18 4.19
C SER A 276 1.22 54.99 4.61
N SER A 277 -0.08 55.14 4.40
CA SER A 277 -1.07 54.06 4.60
C SER A 277 -0.80 52.83 3.72
N VAL A 278 -0.05 53.00 2.63
CA VAL A 278 0.34 51.90 1.73
C VAL A 278 1.56 51.15 2.27
N ALA A 279 2.60 51.83 2.77
CA ALA A 279 3.74 51.14 3.40
C ALA A 279 3.30 50.34 4.63
N ASN A 280 2.44 50.92 5.47
CA ASN A 280 1.86 50.24 6.64
C ASN A 280 1.11 48.95 6.26
N ILE A 281 0.18 48.97 5.29
CA ILE A 281 -0.56 47.72 4.95
C ILE A 281 0.35 46.64 4.35
N MET A 282 1.39 47.00 3.59
CA MET A 282 2.33 46.00 3.05
C MET A 282 3.19 45.36 4.15
N LEU A 283 3.61 46.12 5.17
CA LEU A 283 4.25 45.56 6.36
C LEU A 283 3.29 44.70 7.18
N GLY A 284 2.02 45.11 7.32
CA GLY A 284 0.97 44.28 7.93
C GLY A 284 0.81 42.94 7.22
N LEU A 285 0.91 42.92 5.89
CA LEU A 285 0.89 41.68 5.10
C LEU A 285 2.19 40.86 5.22
N HIS A 286 3.35 41.47 5.41
CA HIS A 286 4.59 40.74 5.74
C HIS A 286 4.45 39.99 7.05
N TYR A 287 4.13 40.69 8.14
CA TYR A 287 4.01 40.05 9.46
C TYR A 287 2.84 39.04 9.50
N LEU A 288 1.78 39.21 8.70
CA LEU A 288 0.74 38.19 8.55
C LEU A 288 1.26 36.91 7.86
N ASP A 289 2.01 37.04 6.78
CA ASP A 289 2.63 35.93 6.06
C ASP A 289 3.70 35.22 6.91
N GLU A 290 4.52 35.98 7.63
CA GLU A 290 5.49 35.51 8.64
C GLU A 290 4.80 34.69 9.72
N SER A 291 3.62 35.12 10.20
CA SER A 291 2.83 34.34 11.17
C SER A 291 2.30 33.01 10.62
N ASN A 292 2.09 32.87 9.30
CA ASN A 292 1.65 31.59 8.71
C ASN A 292 2.73 30.50 8.72
N HIS A 293 3.99 30.84 9.04
CA HIS A 293 5.08 29.87 9.16
C HIS A 293 5.24 29.30 10.59
N LEU A 294 4.56 29.89 11.58
CA LEU A 294 4.51 29.45 12.97
C LEU A 294 3.28 28.57 13.25
N SER A 295 3.33 27.79 14.33
CA SER A 295 2.15 27.04 14.81
C SER A 295 1.20 27.97 15.56
N THR A 296 -0.10 27.71 15.49
CA THR A 296 -1.12 28.45 16.27
C THR A 296 -0.94 28.32 17.79
N SER A 297 -0.28 27.25 18.24
CA SER A 297 0.04 27.01 19.65
C SER A 297 1.29 27.74 20.13
N ASP A 298 2.01 28.43 19.25
CA ASP A 298 3.26 29.12 19.55
C ASP A 298 3.01 30.52 20.15
N PRO A 299 3.55 30.86 21.32
CA PRO A 299 3.50 32.22 21.86
C PRO A 299 4.06 33.31 20.92
N GLU A 300 4.95 32.97 19.99
CA GLU A 300 5.48 33.87 18.96
C GLU A 300 4.42 34.22 17.90
N PHE A 301 3.55 33.26 17.52
CA PHE A 301 2.47 33.48 16.54
C PHE A 301 1.57 34.63 16.98
N VAL A 302 1.17 34.65 18.25
CA VAL A 302 0.32 35.71 18.83
C VAL A 302 1.01 37.08 18.77
N LYS A 303 2.32 37.16 19.06
CA LYS A 303 3.11 38.40 19.00
C LYS A 303 3.17 38.96 17.57
N ILE A 304 3.49 38.11 16.59
CA ILE A 304 3.65 38.53 15.19
C ILE A 304 2.27 38.88 14.57
N TYR A 305 1.25 38.06 14.81
CA TYR A 305 -0.11 38.31 14.31
C TYR A 305 -0.73 39.59 14.88
N THR A 306 -0.52 39.89 16.18
CA THR A 306 -0.95 41.18 16.76
C THR A 306 -0.14 42.35 16.20
N LYS A 307 1.18 42.21 16.01
CA LYS A 307 2.00 43.23 15.31
C LYS A 307 1.45 43.54 13.91
N ALA A 308 1.11 42.52 13.13
CA ALA A 308 0.49 42.66 11.81
C ALA A 308 -0.85 43.43 11.84
N MET A 309 -1.76 43.00 12.72
CA MET A 309 -3.15 43.49 12.72
C MET A 309 -3.33 44.81 13.47
N THR A 310 -2.87 44.90 14.73
CA THR A 310 -3.05 46.12 15.54
C THR A 310 -1.91 47.12 15.37
N GLY A 311 -0.70 46.67 15.04
CA GLY A 311 0.45 47.56 14.77
C GLY A 311 0.33 48.28 13.42
N TYR A 312 0.22 47.52 12.33
CA TYR A 312 0.31 48.06 10.96
C TYR A 312 -1.03 48.14 10.20
N THR A 313 -1.91 47.14 10.30
CA THR A 313 -3.18 47.16 9.57
C THR A 313 -4.16 48.20 10.16
N GLN A 314 -4.25 48.30 11.49
CA GLN A 314 -5.09 49.29 12.16
C GLN A 314 -4.58 50.73 11.94
N THR A 315 -3.27 50.96 11.89
CA THR A 315 -2.69 52.29 11.61
C THR A 315 -2.90 52.68 10.14
N ALA A 316 -2.72 51.76 9.19
CA ALA A 316 -3.08 51.98 7.79
C ALA A 316 -4.56 52.39 7.63
N PHE A 317 -5.48 51.72 8.34
CA PHE A 317 -6.91 52.06 8.33
C PHE A 317 -7.23 53.39 9.02
N LYS A 318 -6.51 53.77 10.10
CA LYS A 318 -6.64 55.09 10.74
C LYS A 318 -6.17 56.22 9.83
N LYS A 319 -5.05 56.05 9.10
CA LYS A 319 -4.51 57.04 8.16
C LYS A 319 -5.37 57.15 6.89
N ASN A 320 -5.87 56.03 6.35
CA ASN A 320 -6.80 56.02 5.22
C ASN A 320 -7.83 54.87 5.33
N GLY A 321 -9.00 55.19 5.89
CA GLY A 321 -10.09 54.24 6.05
C GLY A 321 -10.74 53.79 4.73
N TRP A 322 -10.50 54.47 3.62
CA TRP A 322 -11.00 54.09 2.29
C TRP A 322 -10.05 53.14 1.53
N ASN A 323 -8.89 52.79 2.09
CA ASN A 323 -7.98 51.81 1.49
C ASN A 323 -8.62 50.40 1.51
N ALA A 324 -9.10 49.96 0.34
CA ALA A 324 -9.79 48.68 0.18
C ALA A 324 -8.96 47.46 0.64
N LEU A 325 -7.63 47.49 0.48
CA LEU A 325 -6.76 46.39 0.93
C LEU A 325 -6.74 46.29 2.46
N ALA A 326 -6.59 47.42 3.14
CA ALA A 326 -6.66 47.46 4.61
C ALA A 326 -8.04 47.06 5.13
N CYS A 327 -9.11 47.41 4.41
CA CYS A 327 -10.47 46.98 4.75
C CYS A 327 -10.64 45.45 4.67
N VAL A 328 -10.14 44.79 3.63
CA VAL A 328 -10.17 43.31 3.54
C VAL A 328 -9.35 42.65 4.65
N THR A 329 -8.08 43.05 4.83
CA THR A 329 -7.21 42.44 5.85
C THR A 329 -7.79 42.58 7.26
N PHE A 330 -8.33 43.77 7.59
CA PHE A 330 -8.95 44.02 8.89
C PHE A 330 -10.34 43.36 9.03
N GLY A 331 -11.07 43.18 7.93
CA GLY A 331 -12.27 42.35 7.88
C GLY A 331 -11.99 40.89 8.23
N GLY A 332 -10.89 40.32 7.73
CA GLY A 332 -10.43 38.97 8.09
C GLY A 332 -10.15 38.82 9.59
N PHE A 333 -9.52 39.82 10.22
CA PHE A 333 -9.30 39.87 11.67
C PHE A 333 -10.63 39.88 12.45
N PHE A 334 -11.61 40.68 12.04
CA PHE A 334 -12.93 40.70 12.70
C PHE A 334 -13.74 39.42 12.49
N LEU A 335 -13.57 38.72 11.35
CA LEU A 335 -14.21 37.44 11.07
C LEU A 335 -13.75 36.36 12.07
N LEU A 336 -12.43 36.28 12.32
CA LEU A 336 -11.87 35.37 13.34
C LEU A 336 -12.37 35.72 14.75
N ARG A 337 -12.60 37.00 15.04
CA ARG A 337 -13.21 37.47 16.30
C ARG A 337 -14.75 37.46 16.30
N LYS A 338 -15.39 36.82 15.31
CA LYS A 338 -16.86 36.70 15.13
C LYS A 338 -17.63 38.03 15.18
N ASN A 339 -16.98 39.16 14.87
CA ASN A 339 -17.59 40.49 14.91
C ASN A 339 -18.17 40.88 13.55
N TYR A 340 -19.26 40.20 13.18
CA TYR A 340 -19.81 40.19 11.82
C TYR A 340 -20.20 41.58 11.29
N ALA A 341 -20.78 42.46 12.12
CA ALA A 341 -21.15 43.82 11.70
C ALA A 341 -19.95 44.67 11.24
N ASN A 342 -18.74 44.41 11.77
CA ASN A 342 -17.53 45.05 11.26
C ASN A 342 -16.98 44.36 10.01
N VAL A 343 -17.13 43.02 9.88
CA VAL A 343 -16.79 42.30 8.64
C VAL A 343 -17.61 42.83 7.47
N GLU A 344 -18.94 42.91 7.62
CA GLU A 344 -19.84 43.35 6.55
C GLU A 344 -19.49 44.76 6.06
N ARG A 345 -19.39 45.72 6.99
CA ARG A 345 -19.08 47.12 6.70
C ARG A 345 -17.73 47.29 6.00
N LEU A 346 -16.71 46.54 6.40
CA LEU A 346 -15.38 46.62 5.79
C LEU A 346 -15.32 45.90 4.44
N ALA A 347 -15.99 44.75 4.30
CA ALA A 347 -16.01 44.00 3.05
C ALA A 347 -16.81 44.72 1.95
N ARG A 348 -17.99 45.29 2.26
CA ARG A 348 -18.76 46.15 1.33
C ARG A 348 -17.92 47.33 0.86
N ARG A 349 -17.37 48.12 1.79
CA ARG A 349 -16.50 49.27 1.50
C ARG A 349 -15.27 48.88 0.67
N ALA A 350 -14.70 47.71 0.89
CA ALA A 350 -13.61 47.20 0.06
C ALA A 350 -14.09 46.95 -1.38
N ILE A 351 -15.15 46.16 -1.59
CA ILE A 351 -15.72 45.83 -2.89
C ILE A 351 -16.01 47.11 -3.69
N GLU A 352 -16.73 48.06 -3.07
CA GLU A 352 -17.09 49.37 -3.62
C GLU A 352 -15.88 50.18 -4.08
N GLN A 353 -14.78 50.18 -3.32
CA GLN A 353 -13.61 51.02 -3.61
C GLN A 353 -12.54 50.32 -4.47
N THR A 354 -12.66 49.01 -4.73
CA THR A 354 -11.64 48.27 -5.50
C THR A 354 -11.37 48.80 -6.90
N ASP A 355 -10.10 48.78 -7.32
CA ASP A 355 -9.71 48.70 -8.74
C ASP A 355 -9.35 47.26 -9.15
N LEU A 356 -9.13 46.37 -8.18
CA LEU A 356 -8.56 45.04 -8.38
C LEU A 356 -9.60 43.95 -8.08
N ASN A 357 -9.84 43.09 -9.07
CA ASN A 357 -10.81 41.98 -8.94
C ASN A 357 -10.41 40.96 -7.85
N ALA A 358 -9.11 40.85 -7.52
CA ALA A 358 -8.62 40.03 -6.41
C ALA A 358 -9.15 40.51 -5.05
N ILE A 359 -9.03 41.81 -4.75
CA ILE A 359 -9.51 42.40 -3.49
C ILE A 359 -11.05 42.35 -3.43
N ALA A 360 -11.73 42.48 -4.57
CA ALA A 360 -13.19 42.33 -4.65
C ALA A 360 -13.62 40.87 -4.36
N SER A 361 -12.89 39.89 -4.91
CA SER A 361 -13.06 38.47 -4.62
C SER A 361 -12.89 38.16 -3.14
N ASP A 362 -11.87 38.74 -2.50
CA ASP A 362 -11.59 38.55 -1.07
C ASP A 362 -12.67 39.20 -0.20
N GLY A 363 -13.18 40.38 -0.58
CA GLY A 363 -14.33 41.00 0.06
C GLY A 363 -15.60 40.15 -0.03
N TRP A 364 -15.93 39.62 -1.22
CA TRP A 364 -17.06 38.70 -1.38
C TRP A 364 -16.87 37.41 -0.59
N TYR A 365 -15.65 36.88 -0.49
CA TYR A 365 -15.33 35.69 0.32
C TYR A 365 -15.49 35.93 1.82
N LEU A 366 -15.15 37.12 2.33
CA LEU A 366 -15.40 37.50 3.72
C LEU A 366 -16.90 37.60 4.03
N LEU A 367 -17.70 38.18 3.13
CA LEU A 367 -19.16 38.17 3.24
C LEU A 367 -19.72 36.74 3.18
N ALA A 368 -19.24 35.92 2.24
CA ALA A 368 -19.68 34.53 2.11
C ALA A 368 -19.41 33.71 3.37
N ARG A 369 -18.22 33.84 3.98
CA ARG A 369 -17.91 33.21 5.27
C ARG A 369 -18.76 33.76 6.43
N MET A 370 -19.09 35.04 6.42
CA MET A 370 -19.96 35.65 7.42
C MET A 370 -21.37 35.03 7.37
N GLU A 371 -22.00 35.01 6.19
CA GLU A 371 -23.33 34.40 6.00
C GLU A 371 -23.31 32.89 6.30
N HIS A 372 -22.24 32.18 5.90
CA HIS A 372 -22.03 30.76 6.20
C HIS A 372 -21.94 30.49 7.72
N TYR A 373 -21.27 31.34 8.50
CA TYR A 373 -21.28 31.25 9.97
C TYR A 373 -22.60 31.71 10.62
N GLN A 374 -23.45 32.44 9.91
CA GLN A 374 -24.80 32.85 10.35
C GLN A 374 -25.89 31.86 9.93
N GLY A 375 -25.60 30.94 9.01
CA GLY A 375 -26.53 29.92 8.51
C GLY A 375 -27.33 30.31 7.27
N ASP A 376 -27.12 31.50 6.68
CA ASP A 376 -27.78 31.86 5.42
C ASP A 376 -27.01 31.26 4.23
N LEU A 377 -27.32 29.99 3.95
CA LEU A 377 -26.66 29.21 2.90
C LEU A 377 -26.88 29.82 1.51
N ALA A 378 -28.02 30.49 1.27
CA ALA A 378 -28.37 31.07 -0.02
C ALA A 378 -27.56 32.33 -0.34
N LYS A 379 -27.46 33.28 0.62
CA LYS A 379 -26.56 34.44 0.48
C LYS A 379 -25.09 34.00 0.44
N ALA A 380 -24.70 33.03 1.27
CA ALA A 380 -23.34 32.49 1.25
C ALA A 380 -22.98 31.90 -0.13
N GLN A 381 -23.88 31.14 -0.77
CA GLN A 381 -23.66 30.54 -2.09
C GLN A 381 -23.49 31.61 -3.19
N ASP A 382 -24.34 32.64 -3.22
CA ASP A 382 -24.22 33.77 -4.13
C ASP A 382 -22.91 34.55 -3.93
N PHE A 383 -22.54 34.83 -2.68
CA PHE A 383 -21.31 35.55 -2.36
C PHE A 383 -20.04 34.74 -2.68
N TYR A 384 -20.01 33.41 -2.44
CA TYR A 384 -18.90 32.57 -2.91
C TYR A 384 -18.86 32.50 -4.45
N GLY A 385 -20.01 32.44 -5.12
CA GLY A 385 -20.10 32.49 -6.58
C GLY A 385 -19.50 33.78 -7.15
N LYS A 386 -19.85 34.93 -6.57
CA LYS A 386 -19.29 36.25 -6.91
C LYS A 386 -17.79 36.34 -6.60
N ALA A 387 -17.34 35.77 -5.48
CA ALA A 387 -15.93 35.68 -5.13
C ALA A 387 -15.14 34.87 -6.17
N ASP A 388 -15.68 33.75 -6.65
CA ASP A 388 -15.02 32.91 -7.65
C ASP A 388 -14.99 33.59 -9.04
N GLN A 389 -16.14 34.08 -9.51
CA GLN A 389 -16.28 34.79 -10.78
C GLN A 389 -15.30 35.98 -10.88
N ALA A 390 -15.12 36.75 -9.80
CA ALA A 390 -14.18 37.87 -9.77
C ALA A 390 -12.71 37.47 -10.05
N ARG A 391 -12.29 36.23 -9.78
CA ARG A 391 -10.96 35.71 -10.13
C ARG A 391 -10.92 34.87 -11.43
N GLY A 392 -11.99 34.88 -12.22
CA GLY A 392 -12.09 34.12 -13.46
C GLY A 392 -12.86 32.80 -13.34
N GLY A 393 -13.57 32.58 -12.24
CA GLY A 393 -14.56 31.51 -12.10
C GLY A 393 -14.02 30.09 -12.22
N ASP A 394 -14.82 29.22 -12.84
CA ASP A 394 -14.70 27.77 -12.81
C ASP A 394 -13.30 27.21 -13.14
N GLU A 395 -12.52 27.87 -14.00
CA GLU A 395 -11.11 27.52 -14.27
C GLU A 395 -10.14 28.17 -13.27
N ARG A 396 -9.90 29.48 -13.36
CA ARG A 396 -8.81 30.18 -12.64
C ARG A 396 -9.16 30.70 -11.24
N GLY A 397 -10.44 30.67 -10.87
CA GLY A 397 -11.01 31.34 -9.70
C GLY A 397 -10.55 30.87 -8.32
N PHE A 398 -11.22 31.38 -7.28
CA PHE A 398 -10.75 31.31 -5.90
C PHE A 398 -11.02 29.94 -5.26
N LEU A 399 -9.97 29.11 -5.14
CA LEU A 399 -10.03 27.78 -4.53
C LEU A 399 -10.79 27.74 -3.18
N PRO A 400 -10.55 28.65 -2.21
CA PRO A 400 -11.32 28.66 -0.96
C PRO A 400 -12.82 28.97 -1.13
N ALA A 401 -13.22 29.71 -2.16
CA ALA A 401 -14.64 29.92 -2.49
C ALA A 401 -15.24 28.69 -3.19
N LYS A 402 -14.51 28.06 -4.12
CA LYS A 402 -14.93 26.79 -4.76
C LYS A 402 -15.16 25.70 -3.71
N PHE A 403 -14.28 25.60 -2.72
CA PHE A 403 -14.45 24.68 -1.58
C PHE A 403 -15.62 25.09 -0.68
N GLY A 404 -15.81 26.38 -0.38
CA GLY A 404 -16.98 26.88 0.34
C GLY A 404 -18.32 26.53 -0.32
N VAL A 405 -18.41 26.62 -1.66
CA VAL A 405 -19.60 26.16 -2.42
C VAL A 405 -19.81 24.65 -2.29
N ALA A 406 -18.74 23.84 -2.25
CA ALA A 406 -18.87 22.40 -2.03
C ALA A 406 -19.38 22.09 -0.61
N GLN A 407 -18.86 22.77 0.42
CA GLN A 407 -19.34 22.64 1.80
C GLN A 407 -20.81 23.02 1.93
N LEU A 408 -21.24 24.14 1.34
CA LEU A 408 -22.65 24.55 1.31
C LEU A 408 -23.54 23.51 0.63
N LYS A 409 -23.12 22.94 -0.51
CA LYS A 409 -23.87 21.88 -1.19
C LYS A 409 -24.03 20.63 -0.32
N THR A 410 -22.98 20.21 0.39
CA THR A 410 -23.06 19.12 1.39
C THR A 410 -24.06 19.45 2.50
N LEU A 411 -24.07 20.68 3.04
CA LEU A 411 -25.03 21.12 4.06
C LEU A 411 -26.47 21.19 3.52
N MET A 412 -26.64 21.51 2.23
CA MET A 412 -27.92 21.51 1.51
C MET A 412 -28.34 20.11 1.01
N GLN A 413 -27.61 19.04 1.39
CA GLN A 413 -27.84 17.64 0.97
C GLN A 413 -27.72 17.39 -0.56
N ASP A 414 -27.19 18.36 -1.31
CA ASP A 414 -26.81 18.22 -2.72
C ASP A 414 -25.44 17.53 -2.83
N PHE A 415 -25.41 16.26 -2.43
CA PHE A 415 -24.18 15.48 -2.36
C PHE A 415 -23.52 15.28 -3.72
N ASP A 416 -24.27 15.07 -4.79
CA ASP A 416 -23.70 14.86 -6.13
C ASP A 416 -23.19 16.16 -6.75
N GLY A 417 -23.88 17.28 -6.52
CA GLY A 417 -23.37 18.60 -6.86
C GLY A 417 -22.12 18.98 -6.04
N ALA A 418 -21.99 18.50 -4.80
CA ALA A 418 -20.77 18.63 -4.00
C ALA A 418 -19.64 17.75 -4.54
N LYS A 419 -19.89 16.45 -4.80
CA LYS A 419 -18.94 15.48 -5.40
C LYS A 419 -18.35 16.05 -6.69
N PHE A 420 -19.18 16.50 -7.63
CA PHE A 420 -18.74 17.09 -8.91
C PHE A 420 -17.84 18.32 -8.72
N ARG A 421 -18.20 19.23 -7.78
CA ARG A 421 -17.38 20.42 -7.49
C ARG A 421 -16.03 20.04 -6.87
N LEU A 422 -15.98 19.01 -6.03
CA LEU A 422 -14.75 18.51 -5.40
C LEU A 422 -13.85 17.75 -6.40
N GLU A 423 -14.41 16.88 -7.26
CA GLU A 423 -13.65 16.23 -8.34
C GLU A 423 -13.01 17.28 -9.27
N LYS A 424 -13.74 18.35 -9.61
CA LYS A 424 -13.20 19.48 -10.40
C LYS A 424 -12.10 20.24 -9.66
N ILE A 425 -12.21 20.43 -8.35
CA ILE A 425 -11.14 21.02 -7.52
C ILE A 425 -9.89 20.13 -7.53
N ILE A 426 -10.03 18.84 -7.23
CA ILE A 426 -8.91 17.88 -7.12
C ILE A 426 -8.16 17.73 -8.45
N THR A 427 -8.89 17.80 -9.57
CA THR A 427 -8.32 17.79 -10.94
C THR A 427 -7.45 19.03 -11.20
N ALA A 428 -7.82 20.20 -10.67
CA ALA A 428 -7.04 21.44 -10.82
C ALA A 428 -5.93 21.60 -9.77
N SER A 429 -6.13 21.07 -8.55
CA SER A 429 -5.16 21.11 -7.45
C SER A 429 -5.47 20.03 -6.41
N LYS A 430 -4.46 19.25 -6.02
CA LYS A 430 -4.57 18.21 -4.98
C LYS A 430 -4.61 18.80 -3.56
N SER A 431 -5.63 19.60 -3.27
CA SER A 431 -6.02 20.08 -1.94
C SER A 431 -6.38 18.89 -1.06
N VAL A 432 -5.84 18.85 0.16
CA VAL A 432 -6.05 17.75 1.11
C VAL A 432 -7.47 17.82 1.68
N GLU A 433 -7.96 19.04 1.90
CA GLU A 433 -9.31 19.36 2.35
C GLU A 433 -10.37 18.87 1.35
N ALA A 434 -10.14 19.10 0.05
CA ALA A 434 -11.02 18.63 -1.01
C ALA A 434 -11.01 17.09 -1.15
N MET A 435 -9.83 16.46 -1.08
CA MET A 435 -9.72 14.99 -1.09
C MET A 435 -10.37 14.35 0.14
N THR A 436 -10.24 14.97 1.31
CA THR A 436 -10.87 14.51 2.57
C THR A 436 -12.39 14.54 2.45
N LEU A 437 -12.97 15.69 2.08
CA LEU A 437 -14.42 15.83 1.99
C LEU A 437 -15.01 14.91 0.90
N LEU A 438 -14.35 14.77 -0.25
CA LEU A 438 -14.81 13.84 -1.30
C LEU A 438 -14.67 12.37 -0.89
N GLY A 439 -13.58 12.01 -0.20
CA GLY A 439 -13.35 10.66 0.31
C GLY A 439 -14.42 10.25 1.34
N ILE A 440 -14.76 11.14 2.27
CA ILE A 440 -15.83 10.94 3.25
C ILE A 440 -17.20 10.87 2.56
N LEU A 441 -17.50 11.76 1.61
CA LEU A 441 -18.76 11.71 0.84
C LEU A 441 -18.93 10.40 0.06
N HIS A 442 -17.85 9.79 -0.46
CA HIS A 442 -17.93 8.46 -1.07
C HIS A 442 -17.97 7.32 -0.05
N ALA A 443 -17.45 7.51 1.16
CA ALA A 443 -17.55 6.53 2.25
C ALA A 443 -18.99 6.43 2.76
N GLU A 444 -19.62 7.56 3.09
CA GLU A 444 -21.02 7.62 3.54
C GLU A 444 -22.01 7.12 2.48
N ASP A 445 -21.75 7.39 1.19
CA ASP A 445 -22.53 6.87 0.05
C ASP A 445 -22.55 5.32 0.01
N VAL A 446 -21.44 4.68 0.44
CA VAL A 446 -21.33 3.23 0.61
C VAL A 446 -22.00 2.77 1.90
N PHE A 447 -21.76 3.44 3.03
CA PHE A 447 -22.33 3.05 4.33
C PHE A 447 -23.86 3.16 4.37
N ALA A 448 -24.42 4.22 3.76
CA ALA A 448 -25.87 4.38 3.61
C ALA A 448 -26.49 3.31 2.71
N ALA A 449 -25.79 2.88 1.65
CA ALA A 449 -26.24 1.76 0.82
C ALA A 449 -26.24 0.44 1.57
N GLN A 450 -25.22 0.18 2.40
CA GLN A 450 -25.16 -0.99 3.29
C GLN A 450 -26.28 -0.97 4.33
N ALA A 451 -26.50 0.16 5.02
CA ALA A 451 -27.55 0.31 6.02
C ALA A 451 -28.96 0.15 5.45
N ASN A 452 -29.20 0.65 4.23
CA ASN A 452 -30.47 0.52 3.52
C ASN A 452 -30.68 -0.86 2.85
N GLY A 453 -29.71 -1.78 2.93
CA GLY A 453 -29.77 -3.07 2.24
C GLY A 453 -29.84 -2.96 0.71
N SER A 454 -29.31 -1.87 0.14
CA SER A 454 -29.38 -1.59 -1.29
C SER A 454 -28.59 -2.63 -2.10
N LYS A 455 -29.14 -3.02 -3.25
CA LYS A 455 -28.49 -3.95 -4.20
C LYS A 455 -27.59 -3.24 -5.22
N GLU A 456 -27.35 -1.94 -5.04
CA GLU A 456 -26.41 -1.16 -5.85
C GLU A 456 -24.96 -1.57 -5.56
N ASP A 457 -24.22 -1.99 -6.59
CA ASP A 457 -22.78 -2.22 -6.47
C ASP A 457 -22.03 -0.88 -6.37
N LYS A 458 -21.88 -0.39 -5.14
CA LYS A 458 -21.05 0.78 -4.82
C LYS A 458 -19.57 0.43 -4.57
N SER A 459 -19.07 -0.71 -5.08
CA SER A 459 -17.66 -1.07 -4.93
C SER A 459 -16.72 -0.06 -5.59
N ASP A 460 -17.13 0.63 -6.65
CA ASP A 460 -16.34 1.72 -7.25
C ASP A 460 -16.32 2.98 -6.39
N SER A 461 -17.42 3.35 -5.73
CA SER A 461 -17.40 4.41 -4.70
C SER A 461 -16.51 4.02 -3.52
N ARG A 462 -16.54 2.75 -3.08
CA ARG A 462 -15.61 2.24 -2.05
C ARG A 462 -14.14 2.37 -2.49
N LYS A 463 -13.82 2.00 -3.73
CA LYS A 463 -12.46 2.15 -4.31
C LYS A 463 -12.04 3.62 -4.37
N LYS A 464 -12.93 4.53 -4.83
CA LYS A 464 -12.70 5.98 -4.83
C LYS A 464 -12.42 6.52 -3.42
N ALA A 465 -13.27 6.17 -2.44
CA ALA A 465 -13.12 6.61 -1.05
C ALA A 465 -11.75 6.20 -0.48
N ILE A 466 -11.41 4.91 -0.56
CA ILE A 466 -10.11 4.38 -0.09
C ILE A 466 -8.94 5.09 -0.78
N ALA A 467 -9.00 5.28 -2.10
CA ALA A 467 -7.92 5.92 -2.87
C ALA A 467 -7.73 7.41 -2.55
N LEU A 468 -8.79 8.11 -2.14
CA LEU A 468 -8.72 9.52 -1.70
C LEU A 468 -8.21 9.63 -0.26
N LEU A 469 -8.73 8.81 0.66
CA LEU A 469 -8.35 8.85 2.08
C LEU A 469 -6.91 8.36 2.31
N GLU A 470 -6.41 7.38 1.56
CA GLU A 470 -4.97 7.04 1.59
C GLU A 470 -4.08 8.13 0.96
N GLN A 471 -4.57 8.90 -0.03
CA GLN A 471 -3.83 10.08 -0.52
C GLN A 471 -3.74 11.18 0.55
N VAL A 472 -4.77 11.36 1.38
CA VAL A 472 -4.76 12.24 2.55
C VAL A 472 -3.77 11.72 3.61
N ARG A 473 -3.80 10.42 3.92
CA ARG A 473 -2.87 9.77 4.87
C ARG A 473 -1.40 9.80 4.41
N ILE A 474 -1.15 9.79 3.10
CA ILE A 474 0.19 10.05 2.52
C ILE A 474 0.58 11.52 2.71
N ALA A 475 -0.34 12.47 2.55
CA ALA A 475 -0.07 13.90 2.75
C ALA A 475 0.28 14.25 4.21
N TRP A 476 -0.24 13.52 5.21
CA TRP A 476 0.17 13.66 6.61
C TRP A 476 1.64 13.27 6.85
N LYS A 477 2.19 12.34 6.05
CA LYS A 477 3.60 11.91 6.15
C LYS A 477 4.58 12.90 5.49
N ASP A 478 4.09 13.90 4.77
CA ASP A 478 4.92 14.96 4.17
C ASP A 478 5.26 16.03 5.23
N ALA A 479 6.41 15.87 5.88
CA ALA A 479 6.93 16.77 6.92
C ALA A 479 7.01 18.25 6.47
N LYS A 480 7.00 18.55 5.16
CA LYS A 480 6.95 19.93 4.65
C LYS A 480 5.58 20.59 4.80
N ARG A 481 4.51 19.82 4.94
CA ARG A 481 3.12 20.31 5.00
C ARG A 481 2.61 20.54 6.43
N LYS A 482 3.21 19.90 7.44
CA LYS A 482 2.83 19.98 8.87
C LYS A 482 1.31 19.85 9.11
N ILE A 483 0.68 18.87 8.47
CA ILE A 483 -0.78 18.65 8.58
C ILE A 483 -1.05 17.80 9.83
N THR A 484 -1.96 18.26 10.68
CA THR A 484 -2.52 17.47 11.79
C THR A 484 -3.34 16.30 11.24
N PRO A 485 -3.07 15.03 11.65
CA PRO A 485 -3.92 13.90 11.30
C PRO A 485 -5.37 14.07 11.80
N ASP A 486 -6.31 13.34 11.19
CA ASP A 486 -7.74 13.45 11.47
C ASP A 486 -8.33 12.08 11.83
N HIS A 487 -8.88 11.97 13.04
CA HIS A 487 -9.56 10.79 13.56
C HIS A 487 -10.68 10.29 12.61
N SER A 488 -11.46 11.22 12.03
CA SER A 488 -12.62 10.89 11.19
C SER A 488 -12.20 10.20 9.88
N VAL A 489 -11.04 10.56 9.33
CA VAL A 489 -10.47 9.91 8.14
C VAL A 489 -10.04 8.48 8.46
N LEU A 490 -9.41 8.24 9.62
CA LEU A 490 -8.98 6.90 10.04
C LEU A 490 -10.16 5.98 10.39
N LEU A 491 -11.19 6.49 11.07
CA LEU A 491 -12.41 5.74 11.39
C LEU A 491 -13.17 5.31 10.12
N ASN A 492 -13.35 6.24 9.17
CA ASN A 492 -13.97 5.94 7.88
C ASN A 492 -13.14 4.94 7.05
N LEU A 493 -11.81 5.10 7.04
CA LEU A 493 -10.92 4.17 6.35
C LEU A 493 -10.92 2.76 6.99
N ALA A 494 -11.03 2.67 8.32
CA ALA A 494 -11.16 1.40 9.02
C ALA A 494 -12.44 0.65 8.62
N ARG A 495 -13.58 1.34 8.64
CA ARG A 495 -14.89 0.78 8.23
C ARG A 495 -14.94 0.40 6.74
N LEU A 496 -14.23 1.14 5.88
CA LEU A 496 -14.06 0.76 4.45
C LEU A 496 -13.19 -0.49 4.25
N TYR A 497 -12.27 -0.78 5.17
CA TYR A 497 -11.40 -1.97 5.11
C TYR A 497 -11.95 -3.20 5.83
N GLU A 498 -12.93 -3.05 6.71
CA GLU A 498 -13.52 -4.10 7.57
C GLU A 498 -13.74 -5.45 6.86
N SER A 499 -14.43 -5.46 5.71
CA SER A 499 -14.85 -6.70 5.03
C SER A 499 -13.80 -7.38 4.15
N ASP A 500 -12.70 -6.70 3.82
CA ASP A 500 -11.74 -7.17 2.80
C ASP A 500 -10.27 -7.07 3.22
N GLN A 501 -9.91 -6.19 4.16
CA GLN A 501 -8.53 -5.95 4.64
C GLN A 501 -8.52 -5.65 6.16
N PRO A 502 -9.03 -6.56 7.03
CA PRO A 502 -9.22 -6.29 8.46
C PRO A 502 -7.94 -5.93 9.21
N GLU A 503 -6.77 -6.42 8.78
CA GLU A 503 -5.47 -6.02 9.34
C GLU A 503 -5.20 -4.51 9.20
N LYS A 504 -5.62 -3.91 8.07
CA LYS A 504 -5.52 -2.46 7.86
C LYS A 504 -6.59 -1.70 8.65
N ALA A 505 -7.77 -2.28 8.82
CA ALA A 505 -8.81 -1.68 9.66
C ALA A 505 -8.32 -1.57 11.11
N LEU A 506 -7.80 -2.66 11.67
CA LEU A 506 -7.14 -2.69 12.99
C LEU A 506 -5.99 -1.67 13.06
N ALA A 507 -5.10 -1.64 12.07
CA ALA A 507 -3.99 -0.68 12.04
C ALA A 507 -4.43 0.79 11.90
N CYS A 508 -5.65 1.08 11.42
CA CYS A 508 -6.22 2.43 11.44
C CYS A 508 -6.83 2.74 12.82
N LEU A 509 -7.58 1.80 13.41
CA LEU A 509 -8.14 1.98 14.76
C LEU A 509 -7.04 2.10 15.84
N GLN A 510 -5.91 1.41 15.71
CA GLN A 510 -4.74 1.58 16.60
C GLN A 510 -4.08 2.96 16.47
N GLN A 511 -4.16 3.61 15.31
CA GLN A 511 -3.73 5.00 15.16
C GLN A 511 -4.72 5.98 15.82
N VAL A 512 -6.02 5.68 15.76
CA VAL A 512 -7.04 6.44 16.53
C VAL A 512 -6.85 6.22 18.04
N GLU A 513 -6.59 4.99 18.48
CA GLU A 513 -6.29 4.66 19.89
C GLU A 513 -5.10 5.48 20.40
N GLN A 514 -4.00 5.54 19.63
CA GLN A 514 -2.84 6.36 20.02
C GLN A 514 -3.17 7.86 20.06
N MET A 515 -3.88 8.38 19.05
CA MET A 515 -4.21 9.82 19.02
C MET A 515 -5.17 10.22 20.15
N GLU A 516 -6.20 9.42 20.46
CA GLU A 516 -7.07 9.65 21.62
C GLU A 516 -6.30 9.52 22.95
N LEU A 517 -5.30 8.63 23.04
CA LEU A 517 -4.41 8.51 24.22
C LEU A 517 -3.46 9.71 24.39
N ASP A 518 -3.01 10.31 23.28
CA ASP A 518 -2.12 11.47 23.24
C ASP A 518 -2.87 12.79 23.58
N GLU A 519 -4.20 12.84 23.43
CA GLU A 519 -5.05 13.99 23.83
C GLU A 519 -5.41 14.02 25.33
N ILE A 520 -5.22 12.92 26.08
CA ILE A 520 -5.52 12.84 27.53
C ILE A 520 -4.39 13.48 28.36
N SER A 521 -4.71 14.54 29.11
CA SER A 521 -3.76 15.22 30.01
C SER A 521 -3.24 14.27 31.08
N GLU A 522 -2.00 14.52 31.54
CA GLU A 522 -1.44 13.80 32.69
C GLU A 522 -2.19 14.12 34.00
N ASP A 523 -2.84 15.29 34.08
CA ASP A 523 -3.65 15.73 35.23
C ASP A 523 -4.93 14.90 35.46
N ASP A 524 -5.43 14.18 34.44
CA ASP A 524 -6.67 13.39 34.52
C ASP A 524 -6.46 11.97 35.09
N LEU A 525 -5.22 11.58 35.42
CA LEU A 525 -4.88 10.23 35.89
C LEU A 525 -4.91 10.09 37.42
N PRO A 526 -5.19 8.88 37.96
CA PRO A 526 -5.05 8.60 39.39
C PRO A 526 -3.58 8.70 39.86
N GLU A 527 -3.35 9.38 40.99
CA GLU A 527 -2.02 9.66 41.55
C GLU A 527 -1.25 8.40 42.08
N GLU A 528 -1.85 7.21 42.08
CA GLU A 528 -1.33 6.00 42.75
C GLU A 528 -0.89 4.87 41.77
N LEU A 529 -0.49 5.19 40.53
CA LEU A 529 -0.10 4.21 39.51
C LEU A 529 1.37 4.33 39.09
N ASP A 530 2.25 3.50 39.66
CA ASP A 530 3.69 3.45 39.33
C ASP A 530 4.02 2.61 38.05
N ASP A 531 3.16 1.67 37.65
CA ASP A 531 3.39 0.76 36.51
C ASP A 531 2.91 1.35 35.17
N GLU A 532 3.78 1.41 34.14
CA GLU A 532 3.45 1.92 32.80
C GLU A 532 2.23 1.22 32.15
N ASP A 533 2.09 -0.10 32.35
CA ASP A 533 0.95 -0.85 31.80
C ASP A 533 -0.35 -0.58 32.56
N ALA A 534 -0.28 -0.31 33.87
CA ALA A 534 -1.45 0.10 34.65
C ALA A 534 -1.88 1.54 34.28
N ILE A 535 -0.93 2.44 34.06
CA ILE A 535 -1.17 3.77 33.47
C ILE A 535 -1.84 3.63 32.10
N ARG A 536 -1.34 2.72 31.24
CA ARG A 536 -1.89 2.47 29.89
C ARG A 536 -3.31 1.89 29.94
N GLU A 537 -3.59 0.96 30.86
CA GLU A 537 -4.95 0.42 31.07
C GLU A 537 -5.91 1.47 31.67
N ALA A 538 -5.42 2.32 32.59
CA ALA A 538 -6.17 3.44 33.14
C ALA A 538 -6.56 4.45 32.04
N LYS A 539 -5.61 4.92 31.22
CA LYS A 539 -5.91 5.79 30.06
C LYS A 539 -6.88 5.11 29.09
N ARG A 540 -6.70 3.81 28.79
CA ARG A 540 -7.65 3.03 27.97
C ARG A 540 -9.06 3.00 28.54
N SER A 541 -9.24 2.96 29.86
CA SER A 541 -10.57 3.03 30.50
C SER A 541 -11.27 4.38 30.35
N MET A 542 -10.60 5.39 29.77
CA MET A 542 -11.17 6.71 29.44
C MET A 542 -11.49 6.87 27.94
N LEU A 543 -11.03 5.96 27.08
CA LEU A 543 -11.25 5.98 25.62
C LEU A 543 -12.68 5.58 25.23
N SER A 544 -13.06 5.89 23.99
CA SER A 544 -14.35 5.50 23.40
C SER A 544 -14.63 3.97 23.51
N PRO A 545 -15.71 3.52 24.17
CA PRO A 545 -16.07 2.11 24.23
C PRO A 545 -16.30 1.48 22.86
N GLN A 546 -16.80 2.25 21.90
CA GLN A 546 -17.02 1.80 20.52
C GLN A 546 -15.69 1.49 19.82
N LEU A 547 -14.66 2.33 20.02
CA LEU A 547 -13.32 2.10 19.48
C LEU A 547 -12.71 0.83 20.08
N LEU A 548 -12.71 0.71 21.41
CA LEU A 548 -12.18 -0.43 22.15
C LEU A 548 -12.90 -1.75 21.76
N ASN A 549 -14.22 -1.73 21.67
CA ASN A 549 -15.02 -2.87 21.21
C ASN A 549 -14.62 -3.31 19.80
N ASN A 550 -14.48 -2.36 18.87
CA ASN A 550 -14.18 -2.69 17.48
C ASN A 550 -12.75 -3.23 17.33
N ILE A 551 -11.78 -2.71 18.09
CA ILE A 551 -10.43 -3.27 18.19
C ILE A 551 -10.48 -4.69 18.77
N GLY A 552 -11.24 -4.91 19.85
CA GLY A 552 -11.51 -6.23 20.42
C GLY A 552 -12.10 -7.22 19.40
N CYS A 553 -13.05 -6.78 18.57
CA CYS A 553 -13.63 -7.58 17.48
C CYS A 553 -12.59 -8.00 16.44
N PHE A 554 -11.67 -7.11 16.03
CA PHE A 554 -10.60 -7.49 15.10
C PHE A 554 -9.61 -8.47 15.73
N TYR A 555 -9.23 -8.30 17.00
CA TYR A 555 -8.41 -9.28 17.71
C TYR A 555 -9.10 -10.64 17.89
N PHE A 556 -10.42 -10.66 18.09
CA PHE A 556 -11.21 -11.89 18.17
C PHE A 556 -11.19 -12.68 16.85
N HIS A 557 -11.37 -11.99 15.71
CA HIS A 557 -11.27 -12.61 14.37
C HIS A 557 -9.85 -13.05 14.00
N ALA A 558 -8.82 -12.48 14.63
CA ALA A 558 -7.41 -12.86 14.47
C ALA A 558 -6.98 -14.03 15.37
N ASP A 559 -7.93 -14.79 15.96
CA ASP A 559 -7.72 -15.85 16.95
C ASP A 559 -6.99 -15.39 18.25
N LYS A 560 -6.86 -14.07 18.50
CA LYS A 560 -6.12 -13.48 19.64
C LYS A 560 -7.06 -13.17 20.81
N HIS A 561 -7.76 -14.20 21.30
CA HIS A 561 -8.87 -14.05 22.24
C HIS A 561 -8.49 -13.37 23.57
N THR A 562 -7.30 -13.62 24.12
CA THR A 562 -6.84 -13.00 25.37
C THR A 562 -6.71 -11.48 25.28
N ILE A 563 -6.21 -10.97 24.15
CA ILE A 563 -6.10 -9.53 23.87
C ILE A 563 -7.48 -8.94 23.63
N ALA A 564 -8.33 -9.62 22.85
CA ALA A 564 -9.72 -9.21 22.61
C ALA A 564 -10.50 -9.07 23.93
N ARG A 565 -10.36 -10.04 24.84
CA ARG A 565 -10.98 -10.06 26.17
C ARG A 565 -10.56 -8.85 27.01
N ALA A 566 -9.28 -8.45 26.98
CA ALA A 566 -8.81 -7.25 27.66
C ALA A 566 -9.48 -5.98 27.09
N TYR A 567 -9.47 -5.80 25.76
CA TYR A 567 -10.15 -4.66 25.11
C TYR A 567 -11.65 -4.60 25.42
N PHE A 568 -12.36 -5.74 25.44
CA PHE A 568 -13.78 -5.77 25.82
C PHE A 568 -13.99 -5.44 27.31
N GLN A 569 -13.10 -5.88 28.21
CA GLN A 569 -13.17 -5.48 29.62
C GLN A 569 -12.89 -3.98 29.80
N SER A 570 -11.90 -3.41 29.11
CA SER A 570 -11.65 -1.96 29.11
C SER A 570 -12.86 -1.19 28.54
N ALA A 571 -13.53 -1.72 27.51
CA ALA A 571 -14.74 -1.13 26.94
C ALA A 571 -15.94 -1.15 27.91
N LEU A 572 -16.11 -2.22 28.71
CA LEU A 572 -17.10 -2.23 29.80
C LEU A 572 -16.76 -1.21 30.88
N ASN A 573 -15.50 -1.16 31.32
CA ASN A 573 -15.04 -0.22 32.34
C ASN A 573 -15.27 1.24 31.88
N SER A 574 -14.94 1.55 30.62
CA SER A 574 -15.21 2.87 30.01
C SER A 574 -16.71 3.16 29.89
N SER A 575 -17.53 2.18 29.48
CA SER A 575 -19.00 2.36 29.41
C SER A 575 -19.61 2.71 30.77
N VAL A 576 -19.12 2.12 31.86
CA VAL A 576 -19.53 2.43 33.23
C VAL A 576 -18.98 3.81 33.68
N SER A 577 -17.73 4.13 33.34
CA SER A 577 -17.10 5.43 33.59
C SER A 577 -17.89 6.57 32.92
N ILE A 578 -18.30 6.40 31.66
CA ILE A 578 -19.13 7.35 30.93
C ILE A 578 -20.52 7.49 31.57
N GLN A 579 -21.16 6.38 31.93
CA GLN A 579 -22.46 6.41 32.61
C GLN A 579 -22.44 7.16 33.95
N HIS A 580 -21.31 7.12 34.67
CA HIS A 580 -21.09 7.91 35.89
C HIS A 580 -20.74 9.39 35.63
N LYS A 581 -20.21 9.73 34.46
CA LYS A 581 -19.91 11.12 34.06
C LYS A 581 -21.13 11.84 33.47
N ASP A 582 -21.98 11.12 32.72
CA ASP A 582 -23.17 11.66 32.08
C ASP A 582 -24.30 10.63 32.04
N GLU A 583 -25.27 10.77 32.96
CA GLU A 583 -26.46 9.92 33.03
C GLU A 583 -27.41 10.07 31.82
N SER A 584 -27.21 11.05 30.94
CA SER A 584 -28.03 11.23 29.74
C SER A 584 -27.60 10.35 28.56
N VAL A 585 -26.42 9.75 28.63
CA VAL A 585 -25.93 8.80 27.63
C VAL A 585 -26.45 7.40 27.95
N ASP A 586 -27.33 6.87 27.09
CA ASP A 586 -27.76 5.47 27.18
C ASP A 586 -26.61 4.52 26.80
N THR A 587 -25.87 4.07 27.80
CA THR A 587 -24.79 3.09 27.65
C THR A 587 -25.29 1.64 27.63
N ASP A 588 -26.59 1.37 27.83
CA ASP A 588 -27.11 0.01 27.98
C ASP A 588 -26.90 -0.84 26.72
N ALA A 589 -27.22 -0.28 25.55
CA ALA A 589 -27.00 -0.95 24.26
C ALA A 589 -25.51 -1.30 24.04
N LEU A 590 -24.59 -0.45 24.51
CA LEU A 590 -23.14 -0.68 24.42
C LEU A 590 -22.70 -1.76 25.41
N VAL A 591 -23.05 -1.61 26.69
CA VAL A 591 -22.74 -2.59 27.76
C VAL A 591 -23.27 -3.97 27.37
N SER A 592 -24.46 -4.05 26.78
CA SER A 592 -25.08 -5.29 26.32
C SER A 592 -24.31 -5.93 25.16
N THR A 593 -23.94 -5.15 24.14
CA THR A 593 -23.17 -5.61 22.98
C THR A 593 -21.76 -6.06 23.38
N VAL A 594 -21.08 -5.26 24.21
CA VAL A 594 -19.73 -5.59 24.71
C VAL A 594 -19.77 -6.81 25.64
N SER A 595 -20.80 -6.97 26.47
CA SER A 595 -20.98 -8.17 27.30
C SER A 595 -21.20 -9.43 26.47
N TYR A 596 -21.99 -9.34 25.38
CA TYR A 596 -22.15 -10.44 24.43
C TYR A 596 -20.81 -10.80 23.77
N ASN A 597 -20.05 -9.81 23.28
CA ASN A 597 -18.74 -10.01 22.67
C ASN A 597 -17.74 -10.62 23.66
N LEU A 598 -17.71 -10.14 24.91
CA LEU A 598 -16.89 -10.69 25.99
C LEU A 598 -17.25 -12.16 26.27
N ALA A 599 -18.55 -12.51 26.37
CA ALA A 599 -19.01 -13.88 26.53
C ALA A 599 -18.62 -14.78 25.34
N ARG A 600 -18.66 -14.26 24.11
CA ARG A 600 -18.15 -14.92 22.90
C ARG A 600 -16.63 -15.14 22.97
N THR A 601 -15.85 -14.26 23.62
CA THR A 601 -14.40 -14.51 23.85
C THR A 601 -14.17 -15.64 24.85
N TYR A 602 -14.84 -15.65 26.01
CA TYR A 602 -14.72 -16.74 26.98
C TYR A 602 -15.15 -18.09 26.38
N GLU A 603 -16.19 -18.10 25.53
CA GLU A 603 -16.61 -19.28 24.79
C GLU A 603 -15.53 -19.78 23.79
N ALA A 604 -14.80 -18.87 23.14
CA ALA A 604 -13.72 -19.22 22.22
C ALA A 604 -12.44 -19.68 22.95
N GLU A 605 -12.14 -19.10 24.13
CA GLU A 605 -11.08 -19.56 25.04
C GLU A 605 -11.40 -20.93 25.68
N GLY A 606 -12.64 -21.42 25.59
CA GLY A 606 -13.10 -22.66 26.21
C GLY A 606 -13.46 -22.53 27.69
N VAL A 607 -13.56 -21.30 28.21
CA VAL A 607 -13.94 -21.00 29.61
C VAL A 607 -15.47 -20.96 29.74
N GLU A 608 -16.11 -22.07 29.39
CA GLU A 608 -17.57 -22.18 29.22
C GLU A 608 -18.40 -21.69 30.42
N LYS A 609 -17.89 -21.88 31.64
CA LYS A 609 -18.59 -21.46 32.87
C LYS A 609 -18.69 -19.94 33.02
N GLU A 610 -17.62 -19.22 32.70
CA GLU A 610 -17.63 -17.75 32.73
C GLU A 610 -18.41 -17.19 31.54
N ALA A 611 -18.31 -17.82 30.36
CA ALA A 611 -19.17 -17.49 29.21
C ALA A 611 -20.66 -17.60 29.57
N GLN A 612 -21.10 -18.73 30.14
CA GLN A 612 -22.47 -18.93 30.62
C GLN A 612 -22.88 -17.91 31.69
N LYS A 613 -21.98 -17.53 32.59
CA LYS A 613 -22.24 -16.53 33.64
C LYS A 613 -22.43 -15.13 33.04
N VAL A 614 -21.61 -14.70 32.07
CA VAL A 614 -21.79 -13.41 31.38
C VAL A 614 -23.04 -13.41 30.50
N TYR A 615 -23.31 -14.48 29.74
CA TYR A 615 -24.57 -14.61 28.98
C TYR A 615 -25.81 -14.57 29.89
N ASN A 616 -25.80 -15.29 31.02
CA ASN A 616 -26.91 -15.23 31.98
C ASN A 616 -27.06 -13.83 32.59
N GLY A 617 -25.96 -13.13 32.90
CA GLY A 617 -26.00 -11.74 33.35
C GLY A 617 -26.68 -10.82 32.34
N LEU A 618 -26.27 -10.90 31.07
CA LEU A 618 -26.91 -10.19 29.96
C LEU A 618 -28.41 -10.53 29.84
N LEU A 619 -28.76 -11.82 29.86
CA LEU A 619 -30.15 -12.29 29.73
C LEU A 619 -31.03 -11.95 30.95
N THR A 620 -30.46 -11.75 32.15
CA THR A 620 -31.22 -11.21 33.29
C THR A 620 -31.55 -9.73 33.18
N ARG A 621 -30.82 -8.97 32.34
CA ARG A 621 -31.12 -7.57 32.00
C ARG A 621 -32.03 -7.49 30.77
N HIS A 622 -31.70 -8.27 29.73
CA HIS A 622 -32.40 -8.29 28.44
C HIS A 622 -32.76 -9.74 28.04
N PRO A 623 -33.88 -10.28 28.54
CA PRO A 623 -34.32 -11.65 28.22
C PRO A 623 -34.52 -11.89 26.71
N ASP A 624 -34.87 -10.83 25.98
CA ASP A 624 -35.19 -10.85 24.55
C ASP A 624 -33.93 -10.87 23.64
N TYR A 625 -32.72 -10.84 24.19
CA TYR A 625 -31.48 -10.80 23.41
C TYR A 625 -31.20 -12.17 22.73
N ILE A 626 -31.72 -12.32 21.51
CA ILE A 626 -31.80 -13.59 20.76
C ILE A 626 -30.43 -14.29 20.61
N ASP A 627 -29.37 -13.55 20.31
CA ASP A 627 -28.07 -14.17 20.00
C ASP A 627 -27.44 -14.81 21.24
N ALA A 628 -27.50 -14.16 22.40
CA ALA A 628 -27.05 -14.73 23.67
C ALA A 628 -27.87 -15.97 24.07
N ASN A 629 -29.20 -15.91 23.90
CA ASN A 629 -30.07 -17.08 24.06
C ASN A 629 -29.67 -18.24 23.12
N THR A 630 -29.33 -17.92 21.87
CA THR A 630 -28.94 -18.89 20.83
C THR A 630 -27.57 -19.51 21.14
N ARG A 631 -26.59 -18.72 21.64
CA ARG A 631 -25.32 -19.25 22.18
C ARG A 631 -25.53 -20.12 23.41
N MET A 632 -26.39 -19.70 24.34
CA MET A 632 -26.73 -20.48 25.53
C MET A 632 -27.41 -21.82 25.18
N ALA A 633 -28.32 -21.84 24.21
CA ALA A 633 -28.93 -23.07 23.71
C ALA A 633 -27.90 -24.00 23.03
N PHE A 634 -26.92 -23.44 22.31
CA PHE A 634 -25.81 -24.19 21.73
C PHE A 634 -24.85 -24.78 22.78
N LEU A 635 -24.52 -24.04 23.84
CA LEU A 635 -23.72 -24.53 24.97
C LEU A 635 -24.48 -25.58 25.79
N ALA A 636 -25.77 -25.37 26.03
CA ALA A 636 -26.65 -26.36 26.65
C ALA A 636 -26.72 -27.64 25.81
N LEU A 637 -26.72 -27.56 24.48
CA LEU A 637 -26.75 -28.75 23.60
C LEU A 637 -25.45 -29.58 23.69
N GLN A 638 -24.28 -28.94 23.86
CA GLN A 638 -23.01 -29.65 24.03
C GLN A 638 -22.91 -30.40 25.38
N THR A 639 -23.60 -29.92 26.41
CA THR A 639 -23.54 -30.47 27.78
C THR A 639 -24.72 -31.38 28.11
N GLU A 640 -25.94 -30.98 27.77
CA GLU A 640 -27.20 -31.70 27.99
C GLU A 640 -28.10 -31.61 26.73
N PRO A 641 -27.97 -32.53 25.75
CA PRO A 641 -28.57 -32.38 24.43
C PRO A 641 -30.11 -32.28 24.43
N GLU A 642 -30.80 -32.89 25.40
CA GLU A 642 -32.26 -32.76 25.52
C GLU A 642 -32.69 -31.36 25.97
N LYS A 643 -31.98 -30.73 26.91
CA LYS A 643 -32.24 -29.34 27.32
C LYS A 643 -31.90 -28.36 26.21
N GLY A 644 -30.76 -28.57 25.53
CA GLY A 644 -30.39 -27.76 24.36
C GLY A 644 -31.42 -27.84 23.23
N ALA A 645 -31.91 -29.03 22.91
CA ALA A 645 -32.97 -29.23 21.91
C ALA A 645 -34.30 -28.55 22.30
N GLN A 646 -34.68 -28.62 23.58
CA GLN A 646 -35.87 -27.91 24.09
C GLN A 646 -35.68 -26.39 24.00
N ALA A 647 -34.51 -25.86 24.38
CA ALA A 647 -34.18 -24.44 24.30
C ALA A 647 -34.22 -23.91 22.85
N ILE A 648 -33.60 -24.62 21.90
CA ILE A 648 -33.67 -24.27 20.46
C ILE A 648 -35.14 -24.24 19.99
N LYS A 649 -35.95 -25.20 20.42
CA LYS A 649 -37.37 -25.22 20.04
C LYS A 649 -38.13 -24.05 20.64
N THR A 650 -37.96 -23.73 21.92
CA THR A 650 -38.64 -22.56 22.54
C THR A 650 -38.22 -21.25 21.90
N LEU A 651 -36.97 -21.11 21.45
CA LEU A 651 -36.50 -19.93 20.72
C LEU A 651 -37.10 -19.86 19.31
N LEU A 652 -37.19 -20.99 18.59
CA LEU A 652 -37.81 -21.06 17.25
C LEU A 652 -39.35 -20.91 17.28
N ASP A 653 -39.99 -21.31 18.38
CA ASP A 653 -41.42 -21.05 18.62
C ASP A 653 -41.67 -19.58 19.02
N ALA A 654 -40.68 -18.88 19.60
CA ALA A 654 -40.78 -17.48 20.02
C ALA A 654 -40.46 -16.48 18.89
N ASP A 655 -39.35 -16.67 18.17
CA ASP A 655 -39.07 -16.00 16.89
C ASP A 655 -38.89 -17.03 15.76
N PRO A 656 -39.98 -17.37 15.06
CA PRO A 656 -39.93 -18.23 13.88
C PRO A 656 -39.21 -17.62 12.68
N SER A 657 -38.86 -16.33 12.68
CA SER A 657 -38.31 -15.60 11.53
C SER A 657 -36.78 -15.55 11.50
N ASN A 658 -36.13 -15.55 12.67
CA ASN A 658 -34.68 -15.44 12.80
C ASN A 658 -33.92 -16.58 12.05
N LEU A 659 -32.99 -16.19 11.18
CA LEU A 659 -32.24 -17.13 10.35
C LEU A 659 -31.16 -17.91 11.12
N GLU A 660 -30.56 -17.34 12.18
CA GLU A 660 -29.55 -18.01 13.00
C GLU A 660 -30.15 -19.10 13.88
N ILE A 661 -31.31 -18.86 14.51
CA ILE A 661 -32.08 -19.91 15.21
C ILE A 661 -32.42 -21.03 14.22
N ARG A 662 -32.82 -20.69 12.99
CA ARG A 662 -33.11 -21.67 11.93
C ARG A 662 -31.87 -22.46 11.50
N ALA A 663 -30.72 -21.82 11.36
CA ALA A 663 -29.45 -22.49 11.06
C ALA A 663 -29.05 -23.47 12.17
N LEU A 664 -29.12 -23.04 13.44
CA LEU A 664 -28.85 -23.89 14.61
C LEU A 664 -29.82 -25.07 14.71
N HIS A 665 -31.11 -24.88 14.44
CA HIS A 665 -32.09 -25.96 14.41
C HIS A 665 -31.81 -26.97 13.26
N GLY A 666 -31.44 -26.48 12.07
CA GLY A 666 -31.04 -27.34 10.95
C GLY A 666 -29.79 -28.18 11.28
N TRP A 667 -28.78 -27.57 11.88
CA TRP A 667 -27.56 -28.23 12.37
C TRP A 667 -27.86 -29.32 13.41
N TYR A 668 -28.78 -29.06 14.34
CA TYR A 668 -29.24 -30.05 15.32
C TYR A 668 -29.93 -31.24 14.65
N LEU A 669 -30.87 -30.98 13.72
CA LEU A 669 -31.56 -32.03 12.97
C LEU A 669 -30.57 -32.92 12.19
N ASN A 670 -29.59 -32.31 11.52
CA ASN A 670 -28.54 -33.03 10.78
C ASN A 670 -27.77 -34.01 11.68
N LYS A 671 -27.40 -33.58 12.89
CA LYS A 671 -26.66 -34.41 13.86
C LYS A 671 -27.48 -35.56 14.46
N HIS A 672 -28.75 -35.33 14.80
CA HIS A 672 -29.54 -36.28 15.62
C HIS A 672 -30.50 -37.18 14.81
N LYS A 673 -30.69 -36.93 13.51
CA LYS A 673 -31.58 -37.74 12.68
C LYS A 673 -31.02 -39.14 12.35
N LYS A 674 -31.93 -40.07 12.07
CA LYS A 674 -31.63 -41.32 11.36
C LYS A 674 -31.63 -41.03 9.85
N ARG A 675 -30.66 -41.56 9.11
CA ARG A 675 -30.59 -41.36 7.64
C ARG A 675 -31.71 -42.10 6.91
N THR A 676 -32.28 -41.45 5.90
CA THR A 676 -33.42 -41.96 5.13
C THR A 676 -33.23 -41.68 3.64
N LEU A 677 -33.37 -42.70 2.78
CA LEU A 677 -33.26 -42.55 1.32
C LEU A 677 -34.45 -41.79 0.69
N GLN A 678 -35.52 -41.56 1.45
CA GLN A 678 -36.74 -40.91 1.00
C GLN A 678 -36.81 -39.47 1.52
N LEU A 679 -36.37 -38.54 0.67
CA LEU A 679 -36.16 -37.13 1.00
C LEU A 679 -37.38 -36.45 1.66
N SER A 680 -38.60 -36.75 1.16
CA SER A 680 -39.87 -36.18 1.62
C SER A 680 -40.16 -36.38 3.12
N ASP A 681 -39.52 -37.39 3.70
CA ASP A 681 -39.82 -37.88 5.05
C ASP A 681 -38.75 -37.40 6.05
N ASP A 682 -37.66 -36.82 5.56
CA ASP A 682 -36.60 -36.20 6.36
C ASP A 682 -37.07 -34.86 6.95
N GLN A 683 -36.91 -34.71 8.26
CA GLN A 683 -37.27 -33.50 8.99
C GLN A 683 -36.35 -32.33 8.63
N GLU A 684 -35.08 -32.59 8.32
CA GLU A 684 -34.14 -31.56 7.87
C GLU A 684 -34.56 -30.99 6.51
N GLN A 685 -35.00 -31.82 5.56
CA GLN A 685 -35.51 -31.32 4.27
C GLN A 685 -36.72 -30.42 4.48
N ARG A 686 -37.64 -30.80 5.38
CA ARG A 686 -38.85 -30.04 5.68
C ARG A 686 -38.51 -28.69 6.31
N HIS A 687 -37.54 -28.64 7.23
CA HIS A 687 -37.07 -27.41 7.87
C HIS A 687 -36.44 -26.43 6.86
N TYR A 688 -35.42 -26.85 6.10
CA TYR A 688 -34.79 -25.98 5.09
C TYR A 688 -35.78 -25.57 3.99
N LYS A 689 -36.62 -26.49 3.51
CA LYS A 689 -37.68 -26.16 2.53
C LYS A 689 -38.65 -25.12 3.09
N HIS A 690 -39.00 -25.19 4.38
CA HIS A 690 -39.85 -24.18 5.02
C HIS A 690 -39.15 -22.81 5.01
N THR A 691 -37.89 -22.73 5.51
CA THR A 691 -37.10 -21.49 5.49
C THR A 691 -37.05 -20.88 4.08
N LEU A 692 -36.67 -21.67 3.07
CA LEU A 692 -36.51 -21.27 1.67
C LEU A 692 -37.81 -20.95 0.92
N MET A 693 -38.98 -21.24 1.50
CA MET A 693 -40.30 -20.96 0.90
C MET A 693 -41.11 -19.90 1.65
N THR A 694 -40.76 -19.59 2.91
CA THR A 694 -41.60 -18.74 3.78
C THR A 694 -40.88 -17.55 4.42
N TYR A 695 -39.54 -17.57 4.51
CA TYR A 695 -38.76 -16.48 5.12
C TYR A 695 -37.79 -15.86 4.10
N ASP A 696 -36.70 -16.55 3.75
CA ASP A 696 -35.82 -16.13 2.65
C ASP A 696 -35.46 -17.28 1.72
N LYS A 697 -35.72 -17.06 0.43
CA LYS A 697 -35.38 -17.92 -0.70
C LYS A 697 -33.86 -18.02 -0.94
N HIS A 698 -33.08 -17.06 -0.44
CA HIS A 698 -31.64 -16.93 -0.69
C HIS A 698 -30.78 -17.28 0.54
N ASP A 699 -31.37 -17.83 1.61
CA ASP A 699 -30.64 -18.28 2.79
C ASP A 699 -29.54 -19.28 2.40
N ILE A 700 -28.30 -18.78 2.49
CA ILE A 700 -27.07 -19.48 2.17
C ILE A 700 -26.92 -20.76 3.01
N TYR A 701 -27.37 -20.73 4.27
CA TYR A 701 -27.30 -21.89 5.17
C TYR A 701 -28.26 -23.00 4.72
N SER A 702 -29.56 -22.69 4.56
CA SER A 702 -30.54 -23.68 4.11
C SER A 702 -30.26 -24.18 2.69
N LEU A 703 -29.76 -23.34 1.78
CA LEU A 703 -29.34 -23.78 0.43
C LEU A 703 -28.16 -24.76 0.52
N THR A 704 -27.12 -24.45 1.31
CA THR A 704 -25.95 -25.33 1.51
C THR A 704 -26.35 -26.65 2.19
N GLY A 705 -27.23 -26.59 3.20
CA GLY A 705 -27.81 -27.75 3.87
C GLY A 705 -28.61 -28.64 2.92
N MET A 706 -29.43 -28.05 2.04
CA MET A 706 -30.15 -28.77 0.98
C MET A 706 -29.21 -29.43 -0.03
N GLY A 707 -28.11 -28.78 -0.42
CA GLY A 707 -27.07 -29.38 -1.25
C GLY A 707 -26.43 -30.60 -0.59
N ASN A 708 -25.98 -30.44 0.66
CA ASN A 708 -25.38 -31.51 1.47
C ASN A 708 -26.32 -32.71 1.66
N LEU A 709 -27.60 -32.46 1.93
CA LEU A 709 -28.63 -33.49 2.07
C LEU A 709 -28.83 -34.29 0.78
N ASN A 710 -28.91 -33.61 -0.37
CA ASN A 710 -29.05 -34.30 -1.66
C ASN A 710 -27.81 -35.15 -1.97
N MET A 711 -26.59 -34.69 -1.64
CA MET A 711 -25.38 -35.52 -1.77
C MET A 711 -25.39 -36.74 -0.85
N ALA A 712 -25.80 -36.60 0.41
CA ALA A 712 -25.86 -37.71 1.36
C ALA A 712 -26.79 -38.83 0.86
N VAL A 713 -27.98 -38.47 0.37
CA VAL A 713 -28.91 -39.45 -0.23
C VAL A 713 -28.40 -40.00 -1.57
N ALA A 714 -27.71 -39.18 -2.39
CA ALA A 714 -27.09 -39.67 -3.63
C ALA A 714 -25.97 -40.69 -3.39
N ARG A 715 -25.24 -40.60 -2.27
CA ARG A 715 -24.24 -41.60 -1.88
C ARG A 715 -24.85 -42.96 -1.52
N GLU A 716 -26.00 -42.96 -0.86
CA GLU A 716 -26.69 -44.15 -0.33
C GLU A 716 -27.65 -44.81 -1.34
N LEU A 717 -27.92 -44.18 -2.49
CA LEU A 717 -28.70 -44.80 -3.57
C LEU A 717 -27.96 -46.02 -4.19
N PRO A 718 -28.69 -47.12 -4.50
CA PRO A 718 -28.15 -48.32 -5.16
C PRO A 718 -27.44 -48.04 -6.50
N ARG A 719 -26.67 -49.03 -6.99
CA ARG A 719 -25.80 -48.86 -8.18
C ARG A 719 -26.07 -49.89 -9.28
N ASP A 720 -26.98 -50.81 -9.03
CA ASP A 720 -27.06 -52.13 -9.67
C ASP A 720 -27.92 -52.15 -10.95
N THR A 721 -28.69 -51.08 -11.18
CA THR A 721 -29.46 -50.87 -12.42
C THR A 721 -29.15 -49.49 -13.00
N ASP A 722 -29.26 -49.34 -14.33
CA ASP A 722 -29.09 -48.03 -14.96
C ASP A 722 -30.14 -47.02 -14.50
N GLN A 723 -31.34 -47.45 -14.09
CA GLN A 723 -32.35 -46.57 -13.51
C GLN A 723 -31.95 -46.03 -12.13
N HIS A 724 -31.28 -46.84 -11.29
CA HIS A 724 -30.72 -46.35 -10.01
C HIS A 724 -29.55 -45.39 -10.26
N LYS A 725 -28.69 -45.70 -11.23
CA LYS A 725 -27.58 -44.84 -11.67
C LYS A 725 -28.08 -43.49 -12.21
N GLU A 726 -29.11 -43.48 -13.05
CA GLU A 726 -29.74 -42.25 -13.57
C GLU A 726 -30.39 -41.43 -12.44
N ARG A 727 -31.15 -42.07 -11.54
CA ARG A 727 -31.72 -41.41 -10.35
C ARG A 727 -30.63 -40.80 -9.46
N ARG A 728 -29.49 -41.47 -9.30
CA ARG A 728 -28.35 -40.98 -8.52
C ARG A 728 -27.75 -39.72 -9.14
N THR A 729 -27.42 -39.76 -10.44
CA THR A 729 -26.88 -38.59 -11.16
C THR A 729 -27.86 -37.41 -11.16
N LYS A 730 -29.17 -37.64 -11.33
CA LYS A 730 -30.21 -36.61 -11.15
C LYS A 730 -30.25 -36.01 -9.74
N THR A 731 -29.86 -36.77 -8.71
CA THR A 731 -29.78 -36.28 -7.31
C THR A 731 -28.50 -35.47 -7.08
N TYR A 732 -27.36 -35.87 -7.66
CA TYR A 732 -26.14 -35.05 -7.64
C TYR A 732 -26.29 -33.75 -8.42
N MET A 733 -26.94 -33.75 -9.59
CA MET A 733 -27.21 -32.50 -10.33
C MET A 733 -28.01 -31.52 -9.48
N ARG A 734 -29.05 -31.97 -8.76
CA ARG A 734 -29.80 -31.13 -7.81
C ARG A 734 -28.94 -30.60 -6.65
N ALA A 735 -28.00 -31.39 -6.13
CA ALA A 735 -27.08 -30.88 -5.11
C ALA A 735 -26.19 -29.75 -5.67
N VAL A 736 -25.67 -29.92 -6.89
CA VAL A 736 -24.91 -28.87 -7.59
C VAL A 736 -25.79 -27.65 -7.87
N GLU A 737 -27.05 -27.81 -8.29
CA GLU A 737 -27.99 -26.69 -8.47
C GLU A 737 -28.25 -25.88 -7.18
N PHE A 738 -28.03 -26.44 -5.99
CA PHE A 738 -28.11 -25.69 -4.73
C PHE A 738 -26.78 -24.98 -4.43
N PHE A 739 -25.64 -25.65 -4.56
CA PHE A 739 -24.32 -25.03 -4.34
C PHE A 739 -23.98 -23.94 -5.36
N ASP A 740 -24.37 -24.10 -6.62
CA ASP A 740 -24.22 -23.10 -7.68
C ASP A 740 -25.00 -21.82 -7.35
N LYS A 741 -26.24 -21.95 -6.85
CA LYS A 741 -27.03 -20.81 -6.34
C LYS A 741 -26.36 -20.14 -5.15
N VAL A 742 -25.70 -20.89 -4.26
CA VAL A 742 -24.93 -20.30 -3.15
C VAL A 742 -23.73 -19.52 -3.67
N LEU A 743 -22.96 -20.05 -4.63
CA LEU A 743 -21.81 -19.34 -5.21
C LEU A 743 -22.21 -18.13 -6.08
N LEU A 744 -23.43 -18.10 -6.62
CA LEU A 744 -24.00 -16.93 -7.28
C LEU A 744 -24.44 -15.83 -6.31
N LEU A 745 -24.67 -16.16 -5.02
CA LEU A 745 -25.04 -15.23 -3.96
C LEU A 745 -23.81 -14.76 -3.16
N ASP A 746 -22.93 -15.70 -2.80
CA ASP A 746 -21.65 -15.49 -2.15
C ASP A 746 -20.53 -16.27 -2.87
N PRO A 747 -19.80 -15.63 -3.79
CA PRO A 747 -18.64 -16.22 -4.45
C PRO A 747 -17.47 -16.60 -3.51
N LYS A 748 -17.46 -16.10 -2.26
CA LYS A 748 -16.46 -16.46 -1.24
C LYS A 748 -16.84 -17.75 -0.48
N ASN A 749 -18.02 -18.36 -0.73
CA ASN A 749 -18.52 -19.50 0.05
C ASN A 749 -17.74 -20.81 -0.18
N ALA A 750 -16.78 -21.08 0.69
CA ALA A 750 -15.93 -22.25 0.60
C ALA A 750 -16.68 -23.59 0.85
N TYR A 751 -17.80 -23.62 1.57
CA TYR A 751 -18.58 -24.84 1.83
C TYR A 751 -19.37 -25.29 0.58
N ALA A 752 -19.96 -24.36 -0.16
CA ALA A 752 -20.61 -24.67 -1.43
C ALA A 752 -19.60 -25.16 -2.48
N ALA A 753 -18.42 -24.53 -2.55
CA ALA A 753 -17.30 -25.01 -3.36
C ALA A 753 -16.83 -26.41 -2.94
N GLN A 754 -16.70 -26.69 -1.64
CA GLN A 754 -16.40 -28.03 -1.11
C GLN A 754 -17.45 -29.06 -1.57
N GLY A 755 -18.74 -28.71 -1.51
CA GLY A 755 -19.86 -29.53 -1.98
C GLY A 755 -19.77 -29.86 -3.47
N MET A 756 -19.50 -28.86 -4.31
CA MET A 756 -19.30 -29.06 -5.75
C MET A 756 -18.07 -29.94 -6.06
N GLY A 757 -16.97 -29.77 -5.32
CA GLY A 757 -15.78 -30.62 -5.41
C GLY A 757 -16.08 -32.10 -5.12
N ILE A 758 -16.90 -32.37 -4.09
CA ILE A 758 -17.39 -33.73 -3.76
C ILE A 758 -18.23 -34.28 -4.91
N ALA A 759 -19.23 -33.54 -5.38
CA ALA A 759 -20.13 -33.99 -6.45
C ALA A 759 -19.38 -34.32 -7.76
N MET A 760 -18.38 -33.51 -8.13
CA MET A 760 -17.54 -33.78 -9.30
C MET A 760 -16.64 -35.02 -9.15
N ALA A 761 -16.10 -35.26 -7.95
CA ALA A 761 -15.31 -36.45 -7.66
C ALA A 761 -16.15 -37.75 -7.67
N GLU A 762 -17.41 -37.71 -7.22
CA GLU A 762 -18.23 -38.91 -7.01
C GLU A 762 -19.16 -39.27 -8.18
N ASP A 763 -19.74 -38.29 -8.87
CA ASP A 763 -20.63 -38.54 -10.01
C ASP A 763 -19.86 -38.58 -11.34
N LYS A 764 -19.15 -37.49 -11.67
CA LYS A 764 -18.38 -37.34 -12.92
C LYS A 764 -17.01 -38.03 -12.89
N LYS A 765 -16.51 -38.38 -11.69
CA LYS A 765 -15.14 -38.89 -11.45
C LYS A 765 -14.02 -37.93 -11.86
N ASP A 766 -14.31 -36.62 -11.98
CA ASP A 766 -13.27 -35.62 -12.25
C ASP A 766 -12.53 -35.26 -10.96
N THR A 767 -11.67 -36.18 -10.57
CA THR A 767 -10.68 -35.99 -9.49
C THR A 767 -9.71 -34.85 -9.77
N SER A 768 -9.52 -34.43 -11.02
CA SER A 768 -8.57 -33.36 -11.38
C SER A 768 -9.13 -31.96 -11.11
N ALA A 769 -10.42 -31.73 -11.42
CA ALA A 769 -11.13 -30.52 -11.02
C ALA A 769 -11.32 -30.46 -9.50
N ALA A 770 -11.67 -31.59 -8.88
CA ALA A 770 -11.85 -31.68 -7.43
C ALA A 770 -10.59 -31.26 -6.64
N VAL A 771 -9.38 -31.68 -7.06
CA VAL A 771 -8.13 -31.23 -6.41
C VAL A 771 -7.98 -29.70 -6.47
N LYS A 772 -8.25 -29.06 -7.62
CA LYS A 772 -8.13 -27.60 -7.75
C LYS A 772 -9.03 -26.88 -6.76
N ILE A 773 -10.30 -27.26 -6.74
CA ILE A 773 -11.33 -26.68 -5.86
C ILE A 773 -10.96 -26.89 -4.39
N PHE A 774 -10.65 -28.13 -3.98
CA PHE A 774 -10.26 -28.39 -2.60
C PHE A 774 -8.95 -27.71 -2.18
N THR A 775 -8.02 -27.44 -3.10
CA THR A 775 -6.78 -26.70 -2.80
C THR A 775 -7.09 -25.24 -2.46
N GLN A 776 -8.01 -24.60 -3.19
CA GLN A 776 -8.49 -23.24 -2.89
C GLN A 776 -9.33 -23.20 -1.60
N VAL A 777 -10.27 -24.14 -1.44
CA VAL A 777 -11.13 -24.25 -0.25
C VAL A 777 -10.31 -24.46 1.03
N ARG A 778 -9.19 -25.19 0.98
CA ARG A 778 -8.25 -25.43 2.09
C ARG A 778 -7.61 -24.13 2.64
N GLU A 779 -7.52 -23.08 1.84
CA GLU A 779 -6.95 -21.79 2.26
C GLU A 779 -7.98 -20.90 2.98
N SER A 780 -9.27 -21.19 2.84
CA SER A 780 -10.37 -20.53 3.54
C SER A 780 -10.85 -21.32 4.77
N ILE A 781 -11.09 -22.63 4.62
CA ILE A 781 -11.61 -23.48 5.69
C ILE A 781 -10.45 -24.11 6.49
N LYS A 782 -10.30 -23.68 7.75
CA LYS A 782 -9.31 -24.23 8.69
C LYS A 782 -9.60 -25.69 9.12
N ASP A 783 -10.82 -26.20 8.93
CA ASP A 783 -11.31 -27.51 9.39
C ASP A 783 -10.58 -28.75 8.79
N ALA A 784 -10.70 -29.90 9.47
CA ALA A 784 -10.15 -31.19 9.06
C ALA A 784 -10.86 -31.81 7.84
N SER A 785 -12.16 -31.54 7.61
CA SER A 785 -12.93 -32.20 6.53
C SER A 785 -12.38 -31.95 5.12
N VAL A 786 -11.79 -30.78 4.86
CA VAL A 786 -11.17 -30.46 3.57
C VAL A 786 -9.92 -31.31 3.34
N HIS A 787 -9.11 -31.51 4.37
CA HIS A 787 -7.93 -32.38 4.31
C HIS A 787 -8.33 -33.86 4.17
N VAL A 788 -9.41 -34.31 4.81
CA VAL A 788 -9.98 -35.65 4.58
C VAL A 788 -10.43 -35.82 3.12
N ASN A 789 -11.09 -34.82 2.54
CA ASN A 789 -11.51 -34.85 1.13
C ASN A 789 -10.32 -34.86 0.15
N LEU A 790 -9.29 -34.03 0.39
CA LEU A 790 -8.02 -34.08 -0.35
C LEU A 790 -7.35 -35.45 -0.21
N GLY A 791 -7.33 -36.01 1.00
CA GLY A 791 -6.87 -37.35 1.31
C GLY A 791 -7.54 -38.40 0.43
N HIS A 792 -8.88 -38.40 0.36
CA HIS A 792 -9.66 -39.30 -0.49
C HIS A 792 -9.30 -39.15 -1.98
N VAL A 793 -9.28 -37.91 -2.51
CA VAL A 793 -9.02 -37.66 -3.94
C VAL A 793 -7.58 -38.03 -4.33
N PHE A 794 -6.58 -37.71 -3.50
CA PHE A 794 -5.20 -38.15 -3.74
C PHE A 794 -5.05 -39.68 -3.66
N CYS A 795 -5.87 -40.36 -2.85
CA CYS A 795 -5.90 -41.82 -2.77
C CYS A 795 -6.36 -42.46 -4.09
N GLU A 796 -7.43 -41.93 -4.70
CA GLU A 796 -7.94 -42.41 -5.99
C GLU A 796 -7.04 -42.00 -7.18
N LEU A 797 -6.37 -40.85 -7.09
CA LEU A 797 -5.26 -40.45 -7.98
C LEU A 797 -3.95 -41.26 -7.75
N LYS A 798 -3.94 -42.19 -6.78
CA LYS A 798 -2.78 -43.03 -6.39
C LYS A 798 -1.55 -42.24 -5.91
N GLN A 799 -1.71 -40.96 -5.57
CA GLN A 799 -0.65 -40.11 -5.00
C GLN A 799 -0.59 -40.32 -3.48
N TYR A 800 -0.28 -41.54 -3.05
CA TYR A 800 -0.47 -41.97 -1.66
C TYR A 800 0.31 -41.15 -0.63
N SER A 801 1.50 -40.64 -0.95
CA SER A 801 2.25 -39.76 -0.02
C SER A 801 1.46 -38.50 0.35
N LYS A 802 0.95 -37.76 -0.65
CA LYS A 802 0.11 -36.57 -0.42
C LYS A 802 -1.22 -36.90 0.26
N SER A 803 -1.75 -38.10 0.01
CA SER A 803 -2.95 -38.61 0.68
C SER A 803 -2.68 -38.80 2.18
N ILE A 804 -1.57 -39.46 2.53
CA ILE A 804 -1.06 -39.65 3.90
C ILE A 804 -0.83 -38.30 4.58
N GLU A 805 -0.05 -37.40 3.97
CA GLU A 805 0.23 -36.05 4.48
C GLU A 805 -1.06 -35.28 4.83
N ASN A 806 -2.10 -35.36 3.99
CA ASN A 806 -3.37 -34.70 4.26
C ASN A 806 -4.20 -35.39 5.36
N TYR A 807 -4.23 -36.72 5.44
CA TYR A 807 -4.90 -37.38 6.56
C TYR A 807 -4.18 -37.16 7.90
N GLU A 808 -2.84 -37.04 7.90
CA GLU A 808 -2.05 -36.70 9.08
C GLU A 808 -2.35 -35.26 9.55
N LEU A 809 -2.40 -34.29 8.64
CA LEU A 809 -2.87 -32.93 8.92
C LEU A 809 -4.33 -32.89 9.41
N ALA A 810 -5.22 -33.72 8.85
CA ALA A 810 -6.59 -33.84 9.33
C ALA A 810 -6.68 -34.40 10.76
N LEU A 811 -5.85 -35.40 11.09
CA LEU A 811 -5.79 -36.00 12.42
C LEU A 811 -5.18 -35.04 13.46
N GLN A 812 -4.21 -34.20 13.07
CA GLN A 812 -3.67 -33.13 13.90
C GLN A 812 -4.69 -32.02 14.18
N LYS A 813 -5.53 -31.66 13.20
CA LYS A 813 -6.57 -30.63 13.33
C LYS A 813 -7.82 -31.08 14.09
N SER A 814 -8.04 -32.38 14.22
CA SER A 814 -9.24 -32.91 14.88
C SER A 814 -9.10 -32.88 16.40
N LYS A 815 -10.02 -32.20 17.11
CA LYS A 815 -10.03 -32.10 18.59
C LYS A 815 -10.07 -33.46 19.32
N GLN A 816 -10.53 -34.51 18.63
CA GLN A 816 -10.44 -35.91 19.06
C GLN A 816 -9.83 -36.74 17.93
N LYS A 817 -9.07 -37.79 18.26
CA LYS A 817 -8.49 -38.71 17.26
C LYS A 817 -9.59 -39.55 16.62
N ASP A 818 -10.17 -39.06 15.52
CA ASP A 818 -11.27 -39.72 14.81
C ASP A 818 -10.83 -41.11 14.26
N PRO A 819 -11.43 -42.22 14.73
CA PRO A 819 -11.15 -43.56 14.24
C PRO A 819 -11.37 -43.72 12.73
N GLN A 820 -12.27 -42.94 12.14
CA GLN A 820 -12.55 -42.98 10.71
C GLN A 820 -11.41 -42.34 9.90
N ILE A 821 -10.81 -41.24 10.37
CA ILE A 821 -9.61 -40.66 9.77
C ILE A 821 -8.43 -41.62 9.91
N MET A 822 -8.25 -42.22 11.09
CA MET A 822 -7.23 -43.26 11.32
C MET A 822 -7.40 -44.46 10.38
N ALA A 823 -8.62 -44.95 10.16
CA ALA A 823 -8.91 -46.03 9.23
C ALA A 823 -8.67 -45.63 7.76
N CYS A 824 -8.97 -44.39 7.36
CA CYS A 824 -8.65 -43.88 6.02
C CYS A 824 -7.14 -43.71 5.80
N LEU A 825 -6.39 -43.23 6.79
CA LEU A 825 -4.92 -43.18 6.77
C LEU A 825 -4.31 -44.59 6.73
N GLY A 826 -4.82 -45.52 7.53
CA GLY A 826 -4.44 -46.94 7.48
C GLY A 826 -4.69 -47.56 6.10
N ARG A 827 -5.83 -47.26 5.45
CA ARG A 827 -6.11 -47.65 4.05
C ARG A 827 -5.11 -47.03 3.07
N ALA A 828 -4.73 -45.76 3.25
CA ALA A 828 -3.75 -45.10 2.38
C ALA A 828 -2.37 -45.76 2.48
N TRP A 829 -1.89 -46.03 3.70
CA TRP A 829 -0.67 -46.82 3.95
C TRP A 829 -0.77 -48.24 3.38
N LEU A 830 -1.92 -48.91 3.47
CA LEU A 830 -2.12 -50.25 2.87
C LEU A 830 -1.99 -50.24 1.34
N LEU A 831 -2.59 -49.24 0.69
CA LEU A 831 -2.53 -49.06 -0.76
C LEU A 831 -1.11 -48.69 -1.22
N ARG A 832 -0.40 -47.87 -0.44
CA ARG A 832 1.01 -47.56 -0.66
C ARG A 832 1.92 -48.78 -0.49
N GLY A 833 1.74 -49.55 0.58
CA GLY A 833 2.45 -50.82 0.82
C GLY A 833 2.25 -51.82 -0.32
N ARG A 834 1.03 -51.94 -0.86
CA ARG A 834 0.75 -52.76 -2.06
C ARG A 834 1.45 -52.27 -3.33
N ALA A 835 1.57 -50.95 -3.51
CA ALA A 835 2.20 -50.36 -4.69
C ALA A 835 3.73 -50.42 -4.64
N GLU A 836 4.34 -50.09 -3.50
CA GLU A 836 5.80 -50.08 -3.31
C GLU A 836 6.38 -51.41 -2.82
N ARG A 837 5.53 -52.36 -2.38
CA ARG A 837 5.88 -53.68 -1.82
C ARG A 837 6.73 -53.66 -0.53
N ASN A 838 6.87 -52.50 0.11
CA ASN A 838 7.58 -52.37 1.38
C ASN A 838 6.76 -52.91 2.57
N LEU A 839 7.39 -53.69 3.45
CA LEU A 839 6.79 -54.27 4.65
C LEU A 839 6.46 -53.20 5.70
N ASP A 840 7.33 -52.21 5.89
CA ASP A 840 7.17 -51.16 6.92
C ASP A 840 5.80 -50.45 6.78
N TYR A 841 5.35 -50.22 5.55
CA TYR A 841 4.07 -49.55 5.26
C TYR A 841 2.85 -50.44 5.57
N PHE A 842 2.98 -51.76 5.52
CA PHE A 842 1.94 -52.68 5.99
C PHE A 842 1.90 -52.72 7.53
N GLN A 843 3.04 -52.59 8.22
CA GLN A 843 3.09 -52.47 9.67
C GLN A 843 2.44 -51.15 10.14
N MET A 844 2.82 -50.00 9.58
CA MET A 844 2.16 -48.72 9.88
C MET A 844 0.65 -48.73 9.60
N SER A 845 0.21 -49.41 8.53
CA SER A 845 -1.21 -49.64 8.24
C SER A 845 -1.92 -50.48 9.31
N LEU A 846 -1.26 -51.53 9.82
CA LEU A 846 -1.76 -52.38 10.89
C LEU A 846 -1.85 -51.62 12.22
N ASP A 847 -0.82 -50.85 12.58
CA ASP A 847 -0.75 -50.14 13.87
C ASP A 847 -1.79 -49.02 13.94
N LEU A 848 -2.00 -48.27 12.85
CA LEU A 848 -3.09 -47.30 12.75
C LEU A 848 -4.47 -47.96 12.77
N SER A 849 -4.61 -49.16 12.20
CA SER A 849 -5.86 -49.93 12.26
C SER A 849 -6.15 -50.45 13.67
N LYS A 850 -5.11 -50.83 14.43
CA LYS A 850 -5.21 -51.19 15.85
C LYS A 850 -5.64 -49.99 16.70
N GLN A 851 -5.00 -48.83 16.53
CA GLN A 851 -5.39 -47.60 17.23
C GLN A 851 -6.85 -47.19 16.93
N ALA A 852 -7.30 -47.30 15.67
CA ALA A 852 -8.70 -47.06 15.31
C ALA A 852 -9.67 -48.04 15.99
N LEU A 853 -9.26 -49.30 16.21
CA LEU A 853 -10.04 -50.30 16.92
C LEU A 853 -10.01 -50.11 18.44
N GLU A 854 -8.89 -49.67 19.02
CA GLU A 854 -8.77 -49.34 20.45
C GLU A 854 -9.71 -48.20 20.87
N VAL A 855 -9.87 -47.19 20.02
CA VAL A 855 -10.79 -46.07 20.26
C VAL A 855 -12.26 -46.45 19.97
N ALA A 856 -12.52 -47.47 19.15
CA ALA A 856 -13.88 -47.90 18.77
C ALA A 856 -14.01 -49.44 18.63
N PRO A 857 -13.94 -50.19 19.75
CA PRO A 857 -13.80 -51.65 19.75
C PRO A 857 -15.02 -52.41 19.20
N ASP A 858 -16.20 -51.80 19.22
CA ASP A 858 -17.46 -52.41 18.76
C ASP A 858 -17.64 -52.36 17.23
N ASN A 859 -16.81 -51.60 16.51
CA ASN A 859 -16.98 -51.44 15.07
C ASN A 859 -16.42 -52.64 14.30
N THR A 860 -17.32 -53.51 13.82
CA THR A 860 -17.02 -54.67 12.96
C THR A 860 -16.15 -54.32 11.74
N ASN A 861 -16.24 -53.10 11.20
CA ASN A 861 -15.42 -52.65 10.08
C ASN A 861 -13.95 -52.46 10.49
N PHE A 862 -13.68 -51.96 11.70
CA PHE A 862 -12.31 -51.78 12.19
C PHE A 862 -11.69 -53.12 12.58
N ARG A 863 -12.46 -54.04 13.17
CA ARG A 863 -12.03 -55.45 13.37
C ARG A 863 -11.66 -56.11 12.03
N PHE A 864 -12.46 -55.89 10.99
CA PHE A 864 -12.16 -56.37 9.64
C PHE A 864 -10.89 -55.74 9.06
N ASN A 865 -10.68 -54.44 9.25
CA ASN A 865 -9.49 -53.74 8.77
C ASN A 865 -8.20 -54.27 9.43
N VAL A 866 -8.21 -54.51 10.74
CA VAL A 866 -7.06 -55.11 11.48
C VAL A 866 -6.77 -56.52 10.95
N ALA A 867 -7.78 -57.40 10.90
CA ALA A 867 -7.62 -58.76 10.38
C ALA A 867 -7.13 -58.77 8.92
N PHE A 868 -7.61 -57.83 8.09
CA PHE A 868 -7.17 -57.69 6.70
C PHE A 868 -5.74 -57.14 6.59
N ALA A 869 -5.33 -56.21 7.45
CA ALA A 869 -3.96 -55.72 7.51
C ALA A 869 -2.99 -56.84 7.93
N GLN A 870 -3.30 -57.60 8.99
CA GLN A 870 -2.53 -58.78 9.41
C GLN A 870 -2.42 -59.83 8.29
N PHE A 871 -3.54 -60.14 7.61
CA PHE A 871 -3.54 -61.06 6.47
C PHE A 871 -2.67 -60.55 5.30
N GLN A 872 -2.59 -59.24 5.08
CA GLN A 872 -1.72 -58.64 4.07
C GLN A 872 -0.24 -58.61 4.49
N VAL A 873 0.08 -58.35 5.75
CA VAL A 873 1.43 -58.52 6.32
C VAL A 873 1.89 -59.97 6.11
N ALA A 874 1.08 -60.96 6.50
CA ALA A 874 1.36 -62.38 6.31
C ALA A 874 1.56 -62.74 4.82
N GLN A 875 0.72 -62.22 3.91
CA GLN A 875 0.89 -62.46 2.47
C GLN A 875 2.21 -61.87 1.93
N GLN A 876 2.59 -60.67 2.37
CA GLN A 876 3.83 -60.03 1.95
C GLN A 876 5.06 -60.74 2.55
N MET A 877 4.97 -61.19 3.79
CA MET A 877 5.99 -61.98 4.49
C MET A 877 6.18 -63.39 3.92
N ILE A 878 5.17 -63.98 3.26
CA ILE A 878 5.37 -65.15 2.41
C ILE A 878 6.14 -64.76 1.13
N SER A 879 5.79 -63.62 0.51
CA SER A 879 6.26 -63.26 -0.85
C SER A 879 7.71 -62.75 -0.95
N GLN A 880 8.26 -62.14 0.10
CA GLN A 880 9.63 -61.59 0.07
C GLN A 880 10.73 -62.69 0.04
N PRO A 881 11.98 -62.36 -0.36
CA PRO A 881 13.14 -63.26 -0.21
C PRO A 881 13.52 -63.49 1.27
N GLU A 882 14.21 -64.58 1.55
CA GLU A 882 14.73 -64.94 2.88
C GLU A 882 15.72 -63.89 3.44
N ALA A 883 16.48 -63.21 2.56
CA ALA A 883 17.44 -62.18 2.95
C ALA A 883 16.81 -60.89 3.54
N ASN A 884 15.51 -60.68 3.37
CA ASN A 884 14.79 -59.47 3.82
C ASN A 884 13.89 -59.73 5.05
N LYS A 885 14.02 -60.90 5.69
CA LYS A 885 13.20 -61.34 6.84
C LYS A 885 14.11 -61.73 8.01
N THR A 886 13.52 -61.86 9.19
CA THR A 886 14.09 -62.65 10.29
C THR A 886 13.11 -63.75 10.73
N SER A 887 13.59 -64.82 11.38
CA SER A 887 12.71 -65.87 11.95
C SER A 887 11.63 -65.26 12.85
N LYS A 888 12.00 -64.29 13.70
CA LYS A 888 11.09 -63.59 14.61
C LYS A 888 9.94 -62.89 13.89
N ASP A 889 10.20 -62.25 12.75
CA ASP A 889 9.16 -61.55 11.97
C ASP A 889 8.18 -62.55 11.32
N VAL A 890 8.68 -63.70 10.86
CA VAL A 890 7.83 -64.76 10.26
C VAL A 890 7.00 -65.47 11.34
N GLU A 891 7.59 -65.76 12.51
CA GLU A 891 6.90 -66.31 13.68
C GLU A 891 5.80 -65.37 14.18
N GLN A 892 6.10 -64.06 14.31
CA GLN A 892 5.11 -63.06 14.69
C GLN A 892 3.99 -62.96 13.65
N SER A 893 4.34 -62.93 12.35
CA SER A 893 3.37 -62.95 11.25
C SER A 893 2.46 -64.19 11.26
N SER A 894 2.94 -65.33 11.78
CA SER A 894 2.11 -66.52 11.97
C SER A 894 1.12 -66.38 13.13
N LYS A 895 1.49 -65.70 14.22
CA LYS A 895 0.58 -65.38 15.34
C LYS A 895 -0.48 -64.36 14.90
N ASP A 896 -0.06 -63.29 14.24
CA ASP A 896 -0.96 -62.28 13.67
C ASP A 896 -1.95 -62.92 12.67
N LEU A 897 -1.49 -63.84 11.81
CA LEU A 897 -2.39 -64.57 10.89
C LEU A 897 -3.43 -65.42 11.63
N ASP A 898 -3.08 -66.08 12.74
CA ASP A 898 -4.05 -66.85 13.53
C ASP A 898 -5.11 -65.94 14.15
N THR A 899 -4.72 -64.83 14.76
CA THR A 899 -5.69 -63.84 15.30
C THR A 899 -6.57 -63.23 14.21
N ALA A 900 -6.06 -63.07 12.99
CA ALA A 900 -6.83 -62.62 11.83
C ALA A 900 -7.86 -63.67 11.36
N ILE A 901 -7.51 -64.96 11.38
CA ILE A 901 -8.43 -66.06 11.04
C ILE A 901 -9.57 -66.13 12.06
N GLU A 902 -9.26 -66.02 13.36
CA GLU A 902 -10.26 -65.97 14.44
C GLU A 902 -11.18 -64.75 14.27
N SER A 903 -10.61 -63.56 14.07
CA SER A 903 -11.35 -62.33 13.80
C SER A 903 -12.29 -62.45 12.59
N PHE A 904 -11.84 -63.04 11.47
CA PHE A 904 -12.71 -63.27 10.31
C PHE A 904 -13.87 -64.23 10.61
N ILE A 905 -13.65 -65.25 11.44
CA ILE A 905 -14.70 -66.19 11.87
C ILE A 905 -15.73 -65.50 12.79
N GLU A 906 -15.31 -64.58 13.67
CA GLU A 906 -16.23 -63.75 14.46
C GLU A 906 -17.04 -62.80 13.57
N ILE A 907 -16.37 -62.11 12.63
CA ILE A 907 -17.02 -61.16 11.72
C ILE A 907 -18.05 -61.88 10.84
N ALA A 908 -17.77 -63.08 10.35
CA ALA A 908 -18.74 -63.88 9.58
C ALA A 908 -20.00 -64.23 10.40
N LYS A 909 -19.85 -64.52 11.71
CA LYS A 909 -20.97 -64.79 12.63
C LYS A 909 -21.81 -63.53 12.96
N SER A 910 -21.25 -62.33 12.81
CA SER A 910 -21.92 -61.07 13.15
C SER A 910 -23.24 -60.88 12.35
N PRO A 911 -24.24 -60.15 12.89
CA PRO A 911 -25.53 -59.97 12.22
C PRO A 911 -25.42 -59.14 10.93
N SER A 912 -24.51 -58.17 10.90
CA SER A 912 -24.26 -57.26 9.77
C SER A 912 -22.77 -57.23 9.40
N PRO A 913 -22.25 -58.27 8.71
CA PRO A 913 -20.85 -58.33 8.30
C PRO A 913 -20.55 -57.32 7.19
N PRO A 914 -19.33 -56.73 7.11
CA PRO A 914 -18.98 -55.74 6.07
C PRO A 914 -18.95 -56.29 4.64
N PHE A 915 -18.88 -57.60 4.47
CA PHE A 915 -18.87 -58.33 3.21
C PHE A 915 -19.75 -59.59 3.31
N PRO A 916 -20.19 -60.21 2.20
CA PRO A 916 -20.94 -61.47 2.23
C PRO A 916 -20.21 -62.54 3.06
N ARG A 917 -20.94 -63.24 3.94
CA ARG A 917 -20.36 -64.20 4.90
C ARG A 917 -19.42 -65.22 4.23
N GLY A 918 -19.84 -65.77 3.10
CA GLY A 918 -19.04 -66.73 2.33
C GLY A 918 -17.68 -66.20 1.85
N ASP A 919 -17.56 -64.90 1.54
CA ASP A 919 -16.28 -64.30 1.13
C ASP A 919 -15.31 -64.17 2.31
N ILE A 920 -15.85 -63.90 3.51
CA ILE A 920 -15.07 -63.80 4.75
C ILE A 920 -14.63 -65.19 5.21
N GLU A 921 -15.54 -66.18 5.17
CA GLU A 921 -15.25 -67.58 5.46
C GLU A 921 -14.24 -68.17 4.46
N GLN A 922 -14.32 -67.84 3.17
CA GLN A 922 -13.31 -68.24 2.18
C GLN A 922 -11.92 -67.67 2.51
N ARG A 923 -11.82 -66.42 2.98
CA ARG A 923 -10.54 -65.83 3.42
C ARG A 923 -9.98 -66.50 4.67
N ALA A 924 -10.83 -66.79 5.67
CA ALA A 924 -10.43 -67.54 6.86
C ALA A 924 -9.92 -68.95 6.50
N ASN A 925 -10.62 -69.65 5.60
CA ASN A 925 -10.23 -70.96 5.09
C ASN A 925 -8.93 -70.92 4.27
N MET A 926 -8.69 -69.86 3.48
CA MET A 926 -7.42 -69.64 2.78
C MET A 926 -6.27 -69.44 3.77
N GLY A 927 -6.45 -68.58 4.77
CA GLY A 927 -5.49 -68.36 5.85
C GLY A 927 -5.09 -69.67 6.53
N ARG A 928 -6.09 -70.44 6.97
CA ARG A 928 -5.94 -71.70 7.69
C ARG A 928 -5.27 -72.81 6.88
N ASN A 929 -5.61 -72.95 5.59
CA ASN A 929 -5.21 -74.11 4.79
C ASN A 929 -3.97 -73.88 3.92
N THR A 930 -3.77 -72.69 3.33
CA THR A 930 -2.64 -72.42 2.44
C THR A 930 -1.59 -71.53 3.10
N MET A 931 -1.98 -70.36 3.62
CA MET A 931 -1.01 -69.40 4.15
C MET A 931 -0.30 -69.88 5.40
N LYS A 932 -1.00 -70.52 6.36
CA LYS A 932 -0.37 -71.10 7.55
C LYS A 932 0.68 -72.17 7.22
N ARG A 933 0.44 -72.99 6.18
CA ARG A 933 1.43 -73.97 5.68
C ARG A 933 2.61 -73.28 4.98
N GLN A 934 2.36 -72.21 4.22
CA GLN A 934 3.40 -71.43 3.56
C GLN A 934 4.29 -70.68 4.55
N LEU A 935 3.72 -70.15 5.65
CA LEU A 935 4.49 -69.55 6.75
C LEU A 935 5.31 -70.59 7.52
N ALA A 936 4.74 -71.75 7.88
CA ALA A 936 5.52 -72.82 8.52
C ALA A 936 6.76 -73.22 7.68
N SER A 937 6.56 -73.46 6.37
CA SER A 937 7.64 -73.71 5.43
C SER A 937 8.59 -72.52 5.21
N ALA A 938 8.16 -71.29 5.51
CA ALA A 938 9.03 -70.11 5.49
C ALA A 938 9.88 -70.01 6.77
N ILE A 939 9.36 -70.35 7.95
CA ILE A 939 10.11 -70.43 9.21
C ILE A 939 11.23 -71.45 9.08
N GLU A 940 10.93 -72.65 8.58
CA GLU A 940 11.93 -73.71 8.33
C GLU A 940 13.08 -73.24 7.43
N ARG A 941 12.75 -72.63 6.28
CA ARG A 941 13.74 -72.10 5.33
C ARG A 941 14.52 -70.90 5.88
N GLN A 942 13.87 -70.04 6.66
CA GLN A 942 14.51 -68.89 7.29
C GLN A 942 15.50 -69.34 8.37
N ALA A 943 15.12 -70.30 9.22
CA ALA A 943 16.02 -70.89 10.21
C ALA A 943 17.20 -71.62 9.56
N GLU A 944 17.00 -72.30 8.42
CA GLU A 944 18.11 -72.84 7.63
C GLU A 944 19.02 -71.75 7.04
N TYR A 945 18.45 -70.65 6.52
CA TYR A 945 19.20 -69.53 5.95
C TYR A 945 20.03 -68.81 7.01
N GLU A 946 19.44 -68.49 8.16
CA GLU A 946 20.11 -67.83 9.28
C GLU A 946 21.22 -68.71 9.85
N ARG A 947 21.02 -70.03 10.00
CA ARG A 947 22.09 -70.97 10.39
C ARG A 947 23.24 -70.97 9.38
N LYS A 948 22.95 -71.07 8.08
CA LYS A 948 23.98 -71.07 7.01
C LYS A 948 24.71 -69.73 6.90
N ASN A 949 24.07 -68.63 7.25
CA ASN A 949 24.71 -67.31 7.29
C ASN A 949 25.56 -67.15 8.56
N ALA A 950 25.07 -67.61 9.72
CA ALA A 950 25.82 -67.60 10.98
C ALA A 950 27.10 -68.42 10.89
N THR A 951 27.05 -69.68 10.40
CA THR A 951 28.26 -70.50 10.21
C THR A 951 29.24 -69.84 9.25
N ARG A 952 28.77 -69.22 8.17
CA ARG A 952 29.61 -68.50 7.20
C ARG A 952 30.27 -67.25 7.80
N ILE A 953 29.58 -66.54 8.70
CA ILE A 953 30.13 -65.41 9.45
C ILE A 953 31.16 -65.90 10.47
N GLU A 954 30.91 -67.03 11.14
CA GLU A 954 31.83 -67.64 12.11
C GLU A 954 33.10 -68.18 11.44
N GLU A 955 32.99 -68.81 10.26
CA GLU A 955 34.11 -69.18 9.39
C GLU A 955 34.91 -67.94 8.94
N ALA A 956 34.22 -66.87 8.55
CA ALA A 956 34.85 -65.60 8.17
C ALA A 956 35.51 -64.86 9.35
N ARG A 957 35.06 -65.10 10.59
CA ARG A 957 35.70 -64.63 11.82
C ARG A 957 36.96 -65.46 12.11
N LYS A 958 36.83 -66.78 12.21
CA LYS A 958 37.94 -67.69 12.51
C LYS A 958 39.10 -67.54 11.53
N THR A 959 38.82 -67.39 10.24
CA THR A 959 39.86 -67.14 9.23
C THR A 959 40.58 -65.80 9.40
N ARG A 960 39.90 -64.73 9.87
CA ARG A 960 40.54 -63.46 10.23
C ARG A 960 41.37 -63.56 11.52
N GLU A 961 40.86 -64.26 12.53
CA GLU A 961 41.59 -64.52 13.78
C GLU A 961 42.86 -65.36 13.54
N GLU A 962 42.78 -66.36 12.67
CA GLU A 962 43.94 -67.14 12.23
C GLU A 962 44.95 -66.32 11.43
N GLU A 963 44.51 -65.42 10.54
CA GLU A 963 45.41 -64.51 9.82
C GLU A 963 46.12 -63.57 10.80
N MET A 964 45.38 -62.99 11.77
CA MET A 964 45.93 -62.13 12.81
C MET A 964 46.95 -62.86 13.69
N ARG A 965 46.64 -64.08 14.17
CA ARG A 965 47.58 -64.90 14.96
C ARG A 965 48.87 -65.20 14.20
N LYS A 966 48.78 -65.66 12.94
CA LYS A 966 49.96 -65.91 12.08
C LYS A 966 50.81 -64.63 11.94
N ARG A 967 50.17 -63.47 11.77
CA ARG A 967 50.83 -62.16 11.65
C ARG A 967 51.49 -61.66 12.95
N GLU A 968 51.08 -62.16 14.11
CA GLU A 968 51.76 -61.93 15.38
C GLU A 968 52.93 -62.88 15.59
N ASP A 969 52.76 -64.18 15.31
CA ASP A 969 53.83 -65.17 15.46
C ASP A 969 54.99 -64.89 14.49
N GLU A 970 54.69 -64.44 13.27
CA GLU A 970 55.68 -63.94 12.31
C GLU A 970 56.48 -62.75 12.87
N LYS A 971 55.83 -61.81 13.59
CA LYS A 971 56.53 -60.67 14.24
C LYS A 971 57.44 -61.15 15.38
N ARG A 972 56.98 -62.08 16.21
CA ARG A 972 57.77 -62.66 17.32
C ARG A 972 59.01 -63.36 16.78
N ALA A 973 58.84 -64.24 15.79
CA ALA A 973 59.93 -64.96 15.14
C ALA A 973 60.88 -64.04 14.34
N ALA A 974 60.41 -62.89 13.84
CA ALA A 974 61.26 -61.89 13.18
C ALA A 974 62.15 -61.13 14.18
N LEU A 975 61.64 -60.80 15.37
CA LEU A 975 62.42 -60.17 16.45
C LEU A 975 63.55 -61.09 16.93
N GLU A 976 63.23 -62.35 17.24
CA GLU A 976 64.20 -63.37 17.69
C GLU A 976 65.34 -63.57 16.67
N LYS A 977 65.01 -63.71 15.38
CA LYS A 977 66.00 -63.82 14.30
C LYS A 977 66.86 -62.56 14.14
N ALA A 978 66.31 -61.37 14.38
CA ALA A 978 67.06 -60.13 14.33
C ALA A 978 68.08 -60.02 15.48
N GLU A 979 67.78 -60.58 16.66
CA GLU A 979 68.75 -60.67 17.76
C GLU A 979 69.87 -61.68 17.49
N GLU A 980 69.55 -62.85 16.94
CA GLU A 980 70.57 -63.81 16.49
C GLU A 980 71.52 -63.20 15.44
N GLN A 981 70.98 -62.52 14.44
CA GLN A 981 71.78 -61.92 13.37
C GLN A 981 72.70 -60.81 13.91
N LYS A 982 72.24 -59.99 14.86
CA LYS A 982 73.08 -58.99 15.54
C LYS A 982 74.27 -59.62 16.27
N ARG A 983 74.09 -60.79 16.90
CA ARG A 983 75.20 -61.54 17.52
C ARG A 983 76.19 -62.06 16.47
N LYS A 984 75.70 -62.74 15.43
CA LYS A 984 76.52 -63.34 14.37
C LYS A 984 77.36 -62.29 13.61
N ILE A 985 76.77 -61.14 13.27
CA ILE A 985 77.46 -60.02 12.58
C ILE A 985 78.56 -59.39 13.45
N LEU A 986 78.44 -59.42 14.78
CA LEU A 986 79.47 -58.94 15.70
C LEU A 986 80.73 -59.83 15.68
N ASP A 987 80.55 -61.15 15.66
CA ASP A 987 81.64 -62.12 15.59
C ASP A 987 82.31 -62.16 14.20
N GLU A 988 81.52 -62.12 13.12
CA GLU A 988 82.05 -62.10 11.74
C GLU A 988 82.87 -60.84 11.44
N ARG A 989 82.44 -59.67 11.93
CA ARG A 989 83.20 -58.41 11.82
C ARG A 989 84.55 -58.45 12.55
N ARG A 990 84.69 -59.31 13.55
CA ARG A 990 85.97 -59.52 14.25
C ARG A 990 86.93 -60.33 13.39
N ARG A 991 86.45 -61.43 12.80
CA ARG A 991 87.25 -62.29 11.90
C ARG A 991 87.71 -61.60 10.63
N MET A 992 86.82 -60.90 9.90
CA MET A 992 87.24 -60.30 8.62
C MET A 992 88.34 -59.24 8.77
N LYS A 993 88.41 -58.54 9.92
CA LYS A 993 89.55 -57.64 10.21
C LYS A 993 90.89 -58.38 10.29
N GLU A 994 90.90 -59.54 10.93
CA GLU A 994 92.10 -60.37 11.10
C GLU A 994 92.54 -60.98 9.75
N GLU A 995 91.60 -61.23 8.83
CA GLU A 995 91.87 -61.76 7.48
C GLU A 995 92.31 -60.68 6.47
N ASP A 996 91.68 -59.51 6.43
CA ASP A 996 92.02 -58.43 5.47
C ASP A 996 93.43 -57.87 5.72
N ASP A 997 93.81 -57.60 6.98
CA ASP A 997 95.13 -57.05 7.32
C ASP A 997 96.28 -57.99 6.85
N ALA A 998 96.07 -59.30 6.96
CA ALA A 998 97.02 -60.32 6.47
C ALA A 998 97.06 -60.39 4.93
N LEU A 999 95.92 -60.18 4.26
CA LEU A 999 95.82 -60.19 2.80
C LEU A 999 96.44 -58.94 2.15
N ILE A 1000 96.37 -57.79 2.83
CA ILE A 1000 97.02 -56.53 2.43
C ILE A 1000 98.55 -56.71 2.42
N ALA A 1001 99.12 -57.28 3.49
CA ALA A 1001 100.56 -57.53 3.57
C ALA A 1001 101.06 -58.42 2.41
N ARG A 1002 100.35 -59.53 2.14
CA ARG A 1002 100.74 -60.50 1.11
C ARG A 1002 100.68 -59.95 -0.32
N LYS A 1003 99.73 -59.05 -0.62
CA LYS A 1003 99.65 -58.37 -1.93
C LYS A 1003 100.80 -57.39 -2.16
N LEU A 1004 101.25 -56.70 -1.11
CA LEU A 1004 102.27 -55.66 -1.22
C LEU A 1004 103.67 -56.25 -1.51
N GLU A 1005 103.93 -57.50 -1.08
CA GLU A 1005 105.08 -58.28 -1.53
C GLU A 1005 104.93 -58.79 -2.97
N GLU A 1006 103.72 -59.21 -3.38
CA GLU A 1006 103.48 -59.72 -4.73
C GLU A 1006 103.57 -58.62 -5.82
N GLU A 1007 103.15 -57.38 -5.53
CA GLU A 1007 103.33 -56.26 -6.46
C GLU A 1007 104.80 -55.90 -6.67
N LYS A 1008 105.65 -55.99 -5.63
CA LYS A 1008 107.12 -55.89 -5.79
C LYS A 1008 107.64 -56.98 -6.72
N ALA A 1009 107.29 -58.24 -6.46
CA ALA A 1009 107.73 -59.38 -7.27
C ALA A 1009 107.31 -59.27 -8.75
N ARG A 1010 106.11 -58.72 -9.02
CA ARG A 1010 105.62 -58.48 -10.39
C ARG A 1010 106.32 -57.31 -11.10
N HIS A 1011 106.72 -56.26 -10.39
CA HIS A 1011 107.31 -55.07 -11.00
C HIS A 1011 108.77 -55.26 -11.43
N GLU A 1012 109.53 -56.15 -10.78
CA GLU A 1012 110.93 -56.43 -11.15
C GLU A 1012 111.04 -57.52 -12.25
N ALA A 1013 110.11 -58.47 -12.31
CA ALA A 1013 110.17 -59.61 -13.25
C ALA A 1013 109.88 -59.25 -14.72
N GLU A 1014 109.44 -58.01 -15.04
CA GLU A 1014 109.06 -57.63 -16.41
C GLU A 1014 110.25 -57.43 -17.38
N TYR A 1015 111.51 -57.54 -16.89
CA TYR A 1015 112.74 -57.27 -17.64
C TYR A 1015 113.82 -58.37 -17.53
N THR A 1016 113.42 -59.62 -17.76
CA THR A 1016 114.10 -60.55 -18.70
C THR A 1016 115.60 -60.31 -19.03
N THR A 1017 116.50 -61.24 -18.70
CA THR A 1017 117.94 -61.25 -19.07
C THR A 1017 118.36 -62.51 -19.85
N ASP A 1018 119.22 -62.43 -20.88
CA ASP A 1018 120.15 -63.51 -21.35
C ASP A 1018 121.16 -62.99 -22.40
N GLU A 1019 122.37 -63.59 -22.36
CA GLU A 1019 123.60 -63.58 -23.18
C GLU A 1019 123.96 -62.49 -24.23
N ASP A 1020 123.05 -61.82 -24.96
CA ASP A 1020 123.29 -60.50 -25.60
C ASP A 1020 122.09 -60.06 -26.48
N GLY A 1021 121.30 -59.06 -26.01
CA GLY A 1021 120.33 -58.28 -26.82
C GLY A 1021 119.22 -59.05 -27.58
N THR A 1022 117.92 -58.81 -27.41
CA THR A 1022 117.18 -57.70 -26.80
C THR A 1022 115.80 -58.23 -26.36
N ARG A 1023 115.14 -57.60 -25.38
CA ARG A 1023 113.79 -57.99 -24.93
C ARG A 1023 112.82 -56.82 -24.97
N ARG A 1024 111.57 -57.06 -25.40
CA ARG A 1024 110.57 -56.02 -25.71
C ARG A 1024 109.19 -56.38 -25.15
N LYS A 1025 108.58 -55.40 -24.47
CA LYS A 1025 107.29 -55.44 -23.76
C LYS A 1025 106.11 -55.75 -24.71
N ARG A 1026 105.01 -56.36 -24.20
CA ARG A 1026 103.81 -56.65 -25.01
C ARG A 1026 102.49 -56.34 -24.29
N GLU A 1027 101.86 -55.23 -24.67
CA GLU A 1027 100.44 -54.91 -24.42
C GLU A 1027 99.52 -55.90 -25.19
N LYS A 1028 98.18 -56.01 -25.04
CA LYS A 1028 97.05 -55.22 -24.45
C LYS A 1028 95.88 -56.24 -24.25
N LYS A 1029 94.69 -56.02 -23.65
CA LYS A 1029 93.59 -55.05 -23.93
C LYS A 1029 92.32 -55.38 -23.05
N PRO A 1030 91.28 -54.51 -22.90
CA PRO A 1030 90.06 -54.77 -22.07
C PRO A 1030 88.69 -54.72 -22.82
N LYS A 1031 87.55 -55.17 -22.20
CA LYS A 1031 86.10 -54.99 -22.57
C LYS A 1031 85.15 -55.67 -21.51
N GLU A 1032 83.81 -55.50 -21.35
CA GLU A 1032 82.78 -54.51 -21.81
C GLU A 1032 81.55 -54.38 -20.83
N LYS A 1033 80.27 -54.58 -21.25
CA LYS A 1033 79.01 -54.18 -20.52
C LYS A 1033 77.70 -54.90 -21.02
N ARG A 1034 76.54 -54.66 -20.33
CA ARG A 1034 75.10 -54.44 -20.80
C ARG A 1034 73.99 -55.56 -20.91
N GLN A 1035 72.81 -55.24 -20.30
CA GLN A 1035 71.39 -55.34 -20.80
C GLN A 1035 70.70 -56.76 -20.96
N LYS A 1036 69.43 -57.01 -21.38
CA LYS A 1036 68.49 -56.37 -22.36
C LYS A 1036 66.98 -56.84 -22.38
N ARG A 1037 66.01 -55.91 -22.17
CA ARG A 1037 64.54 -55.88 -22.55
C ARG A 1037 63.49 -56.79 -21.83
N LYS A 1038 62.25 -56.90 -22.36
CA LYS A 1038 60.94 -57.27 -21.72
C LYS A 1038 59.92 -57.88 -22.74
N LYS A 1039 58.85 -58.61 -22.33
CA LYS A 1039 57.71 -59.11 -23.18
C LYS A 1039 56.34 -58.40 -22.92
N LYS A 1040 55.45 -58.44 -23.94
CA LYS A 1040 54.12 -57.79 -24.10
C LYS A 1040 53.32 -58.57 -25.19
N THR A 1041 52.28 -57.93 -25.76
CA THR A 1041 51.36 -58.27 -26.88
C THR A 1041 50.08 -59.01 -26.48
N ASP A 1042 48.91 -58.76 -27.10
CA ASP A 1042 48.52 -57.96 -28.30
C ASP A 1042 47.24 -57.13 -27.95
N ASP A 1043 46.89 -55.91 -28.42
CA ASP A 1043 47.17 -55.07 -29.62
C ASP A 1043 46.36 -55.49 -30.89
N THR A 1044 45.59 -54.67 -31.65
CA THR A 1044 45.21 -53.22 -31.66
C THR A 1044 43.66 -53.01 -31.52
N ASP A 1045 42.79 -52.29 -32.28
CA ASP A 1045 42.79 -51.45 -33.52
C ASP A 1045 41.58 -50.42 -33.60
N THR A 1046 41.05 -50.04 -34.80
CA THR A 1046 40.48 -48.68 -35.12
C THR A 1046 39.02 -48.60 -35.69
N GLU A 1047 38.66 -47.57 -36.52
CA GLU A 1047 37.28 -47.05 -36.86
C GLU A 1047 36.76 -47.29 -38.31
N GLY A 1048 35.51 -46.84 -38.61
CA GLY A 1048 34.92 -46.54 -39.95
C GLY A 1048 33.37 -46.53 -39.94
N ASP A 1049 32.65 -45.40 -39.99
CA ASP A 1049 32.25 -44.50 -41.13
C ASP A 1049 30.87 -44.85 -41.76
N GLY A 1050 30.12 -43.85 -42.31
CA GLY A 1050 28.90 -44.08 -43.14
C GLY A 1050 27.55 -43.39 -42.78
N SER A 1051 27.47 -42.06 -42.88
CA SER A 1051 26.28 -41.22 -43.21
C SER A 1051 24.80 -41.59 -42.83
N ARG A 1052 24.16 -40.72 -42.02
CA ARG A 1052 22.84 -39.98 -42.17
C ARG A 1052 21.66 -40.56 -43.04
N PRO A 1053 20.36 -40.24 -42.76
CA PRO A 1053 19.86 -38.92 -42.28
C PRO A 1053 18.61 -38.86 -41.35
N ARG A 1054 18.28 -37.63 -40.87
CA ARG A 1054 16.97 -37.11 -40.33
C ARG A 1054 16.40 -37.81 -39.06
N SER A 1055 15.69 -37.14 -38.13
CA SER A 1055 15.46 -35.69 -37.86
C SER A 1055 14.94 -35.49 -36.41
N ARG A 1056 15.01 -34.24 -35.89
CA ARG A 1056 14.52 -33.77 -34.56
C ARG A 1056 15.12 -34.48 -33.33
N ALA A 1057 15.04 -33.96 -32.11
CA ALA A 1057 15.18 -32.59 -31.59
C ALA A 1057 15.27 -32.65 -30.05
N THR A 1058 16.06 -31.76 -29.44
CA THR A 1058 16.00 -31.32 -28.02
C THR A 1058 16.11 -32.33 -26.86
N SER A 1059 17.17 -32.14 -26.05
CA SER A 1059 17.22 -32.24 -24.57
C SER A 1059 16.81 -33.52 -23.79
N THR A 1060 17.85 -34.21 -23.27
CA THR A 1060 17.98 -34.72 -21.87
C THR A 1060 17.04 -35.84 -21.35
N PRO A 1061 17.29 -36.51 -20.20
CA PRO A 1061 18.52 -36.68 -19.37
C PRO A 1061 18.83 -38.17 -18.97
N VAL A 1062 19.80 -38.36 -18.05
CA VAL A 1062 20.04 -39.53 -17.15
C VAL A 1062 20.66 -40.84 -17.69
N SER A 1063 21.56 -41.37 -16.86
CA SER A 1063 22.26 -42.69 -16.80
C SER A 1063 21.47 -43.97 -17.18
N ASP A 1064 22.13 -44.88 -17.92
CA ASP A 1064 22.48 -46.29 -17.54
C ASP A 1064 23.07 -47.07 -18.76
N GLY A 1065 23.76 -48.22 -18.66
CA GLY A 1065 24.22 -49.01 -17.50
C GLY A 1065 24.68 -50.43 -17.93
N GLU A 1066 25.80 -50.97 -17.39
CA GLU A 1066 26.39 -52.27 -17.82
C GLU A 1066 26.05 -53.49 -16.92
N PRO A 1067 25.74 -54.65 -17.53
CA PRO A 1067 25.88 -55.95 -16.85
C PRO A 1067 26.33 -57.13 -17.73
N ARG A 1068 27.17 -58.07 -17.21
CA ARG A 1068 27.04 -59.54 -17.47
C ARG A 1068 28.04 -60.46 -16.74
N GLN A 1069 27.57 -61.68 -16.43
CA GLN A 1069 28.40 -62.88 -16.24
C GLN A 1069 27.96 -64.01 -17.22
N LYS A 1070 28.66 -65.15 -17.23
CA LYS A 1070 28.66 -66.10 -18.37
C LYS A 1070 27.54 -67.16 -18.39
N LYS A 1071 26.80 -67.26 -19.51
CA LYS A 1071 26.47 -68.55 -20.18
C LYS A 1071 26.00 -68.35 -21.64
N LYS A 1072 25.66 -69.46 -22.32
CA LYS A 1072 25.49 -69.59 -23.78
C LYS A 1072 24.33 -68.75 -24.38
N ARG A 1073 24.50 -68.37 -25.65
CA ARG A 1073 23.52 -68.14 -26.74
C ARG A 1073 22.04 -67.82 -26.39
N ARG A 1074 21.55 -66.71 -26.96
CA ARG A 1074 20.16 -66.38 -27.38
C ARG A 1074 19.10 -65.98 -26.31
N LEU A 1075 18.35 -64.94 -26.70
CA LEU A 1075 16.99 -64.51 -26.33
C LEU A 1075 16.62 -64.10 -24.87
N GLU A 1076 16.36 -62.79 -24.74
CA GLU A 1076 15.13 -62.12 -24.27
C GLU A 1076 14.66 -62.03 -22.79
N ARG A 1077 14.48 -60.74 -22.39
CA ARG A 1077 13.31 -60.07 -21.74
C ARG A 1077 13.09 -60.06 -20.20
N LYS A 1078 12.85 -58.81 -19.74
CA LYS A 1078 12.07 -58.30 -18.57
C LYS A 1078 12.61 -58.54 -17.13
N GLY A 1079 12.49 -57.52 -16.25
CA GLY A 1079 12.25 -57.82 -14.83
C GLY A 1079 12.54 -56.87 -13.64
N THR A 1080 12.82 -55.57 -13.81
CA THR A 1080 12.60 -54.47 -12.80
C THR A 1080 12.59 -54.71 -11.26
N ALA A 1081 13.31 -53.84 -10.52
CA ALA A 1081 12.88 -53.08 -9.31
C ALA A 1081 13.28 -53.47 -7.85
N VAL A 1082 13.98 -52.50 -7.20
CA VAL A 1082 13.69 -51.85 -5.88
C VAL A 1082 14.35 -52.33 -4.56
N LYS A 1083 15.28 -51.47 -4.08
CA LYS A 1083 15.60 -50.91 -2.73
C LYS A 1083 15.80 -51.78 -1.46
N SER A 1084 16.84 -51.37 -0.72
CA SER A 1084 17.02 -51.40 0.76
C SER A 1084 17.33 -52.78 1.41
N SER A 1085 17.91 -52.90 2.63
CA SER A 1085 18.22 -51.88 3.66
C SER A 1085 19.40 -52.27 4.60
N LYS A 1086 19.81 -51.33 5.48
CA LYS A 1086 20.34 -51.49 6.87
C LYS A 1086 21.48 -52.49 7.21
N TYR A 1087 22.53 -51.95 7.89
CA TYR A 1087 23.20 -52.50 9.10
C TYR A 1087 24.00 -53.84 8.99
N LYS A 1088 24.84 -54.29 9.95
CA LYS A 1088 25.42 -53.72 11.21
C LYS A 1088 26.77 -54.40 11.58
N SER A 1089 27.44 -53.85 12.61
CA SER A 1089 28.23 -54.55 13.68
C SER A 1089 29.47 -55.39 13.28
N THR A 1090 30.33 -55.86 14.19
CA THR A 1090 30.41 -55.80 15.69
C THR A 1090 31.89 -55.57 16.09
N GLU A 1091 32.27 -55.27 17.35
CA GLU A 1091 32.64 -56.21 18.45
C GLU A 1091 33.37 -55.33 19.52
N MET A 1092 33.17 -55.33 20.85
CA MET A 1092 32.78 -56.32 21.89
C MET A 1092 33.95 -57.15 22.45
N VAL A 1093 33.82 -57.72 23.67
CA VAL A 1093 34.85 -58.05 24.71
C VAL A 1093 35.13 -56.83 25.61
N GLU A 1094 35.18 -56.84 26.95
CA GLU A 1094 34.78 -57.75 28.09
C GLU A 1094 34.82 -56.86 29.38
N ASP A 1095 34.24 -57.10 30.57
CA ASP A 1095 32.98 -57.71 31.09
C ASP A 1095 32.90 -57.41 32.65
N SER A 1096 32.06 -58.08 33.48
CA SER A 1096 32.03 -58.07 35.00
C SER A 1096 31.41 -56.83 35.72
N ASP A 1097 30.60 -56.89 36.81
CA ASP A 1097 29.86 -57.98 37.53
C ASP A 1097 28.75 -57.44 38.50
N GLU A 1098 27.98 -58.37 39.10
CA GLU A 1098 27.22 -58.35 40.39
C GLU A 1098 25.89 -57.53 40.60
N ASP A 1099 24.82 -58.31 40.91
CA ASP A 1099 23.77 -58.21 41.95
C ASP A 1099 22.51 -57.27 41.98
N ASP A 1100 21.41 -57.93 42.39
CA ASP A 1100 20.16 -57.55 43.10
C ASP A 1100 19.12 -56.49 42.62
N ASP A 1101 18.05 -57.04 42.02
CA ASP A 1101 16.61 -56.89 42.36
C ASP A 1101 15.84 -55.55 42.16
N ALA A 1102 14.51 -55.63 42.31
CA ALA A 1102 13.50 -54.81 41.63
C ALA A 1102 13.15 -53.45 42.27
N GLY A 1103 12.65 -52.50 41.44
CA GLY A 1103 11.83 -51.41 42.00
C GLY A 1103 11.42 -50.16 41.18
N ILE A 1104 10.59 -50.30 40.14
CA ILE A 1104 9.53 -49.31 39.76
C ILE A 1104 9.98 -47.91 39.20
N GLN A 1105 9.06 -47.22 38.51
CA GLN A 1105 9.18 -45.88 37.84
C GLN A 1105 8.77 -44.72 38.81
N PRO A 1106 8.54 -43.42 38.41
CA PRO A 1106 8.71 -42.72 37.12
C PRO A 1106 9.27 -41.24 37.18
N ALA A 1107 9.31 -40.57 36.01
CA ALA A 1107 9.23 -39.11 35.79
C ALA A 1107 10.48 -38.23 36.16
N THR A 1108 10.61 -36.92 35.83
CA THR A 1108 9.62 -35.89 35.38
C THR A 1108 10.29 -34.69 34.61
N GLN A 1109 9.56 -34.09 33.65
CA GLN A 1109 9.41 -32.63 33.31
C GLN A 1109 10.54 -31.64 32.86
N GLN A 1110 10.15 -30.78 31.87
CA GLN A 1110 10.37 -29.31 31.71
C GLN A 1110 11.79 -28.72 31.45
N SER A 1111 11.93 -27.39 31.20
CA SER A 1111 11.59 -26.59 29.98
C SER A 1111 12.05 -25.10 30.13
N GLU A 1112 12.36 -24.41 29.02
CA GLU A 1112 12.45 -22.91 28.87
C GLU A 1112 13.55 -22.15 29.71
N GLN A 1113 13.92 -20.86 29.51
CA GLN A 1113 14.22 -20.02 28.31
C GLN A 1113 14.90 -18.66 28.76
N GLU A 1114 15.77 -18.02 27.93
CA GLU A 1114 16.10 -16.54 27.81
C GLU A 1114 16.44 -15.61 29.04
N GLU A 1115 17.08 -14.40 28.98
CA GLU A 1115 18.03 -13.69 28.06
C GLU A 1115 18.70 -12.41 28.70
N THR A 1116 19.42 -11.57 27.90
CA THR A 1116 19.88 -10.14 28.12
C THR A 1116 21.15 -9.84 28.98
N PRO A 1117 21.77 -8.61 28.97
CA PRO A 1117 21.73 -7.46 28.02
C PRO A 1117 23.09 -6.76 27.61
N ALA A 1118 23.07 -6.10 26.43
CA ALA A 1118 23.65 -4.77 26.02
C ALA A 1118 25.15 -4.30 26.08
N ALA A 1119 25.57 -3.57 25.00
CA ALA A 1119 26.24 -2.23 24.96
C ALA A 1119 27.64 -2.01 24.25
N GLU A 1120 27.73 -0.85 23.55
CA GLU A 1120 28.90 0.01 23.13
C GLU A 1120 29.88 -0.30 21.95
N THR A 1121 30.73 0.69 21.62
CA THR A 1121 31.54 0.92 20.36
C THR A 1121 33.02 1.29 20.73
N PRO A 1122 34.00 1.81 19.91
CA PRO A 1122 34.06 2.25 18.48
C PRO A 1122 35.36 1.80 17.68
N ALA A 1123 35.81 2.59 16.68
CA ALA A 1123 36.95 2.37 15.74
C ALA A 1123 38.26 3.14 16.17
N PRO A 1124 39.37 3.38 15.38
CA PRO A 1124 39.69 3.17 13.94
C PRO A 1124 41.19 2.77 13.61
N THR A 1125 41.74 3.20 12.43
CA THR A 1125 43.14 3.17 11.87
C THR A 1125 43.55 1.97 10.98
N SER A 1126 44.45 2.06 9.97
CA SER A 1126 44.91 3.17 9.08
C SER A 1126 45.65 2.67 7.80
N THR A 1127 45.87 3.55 6.82
CA THR A 1127 46.41 3.41 5.43
C THR A 1127 47.92 3.05 5.31
N PRO A 1128 48.54 2.88 4.09
CA PRO A 1128 48.18 3.25 2.69
C PRO A 1128 47.34 2.19 1.93
N GLY A 1129 46.89 2.36 0.66
CA GLY A 1129 47.09 3.41 -0.37
C GLY A 1129 48.10 3.00 -1.47
N ALA A 1130 48.00 3.34 -2.75
CA ALA A 1130 46.96 3.94 -3.61
C ALA A 1130 47.10 3.28 -5.03
N ALA A 1131 46.95 3.82 -6.26
CA ALA A 1131 46.67 5.14 -6.88
C ALA A 1131 46.35 4.92 -8.39
N ASP A 1132 45.55 5.68 -9.14
CA ASP A 1132 44.46 6.61 -8.77
C ASP A 1132 43.17 6.26 -9.59
N ASP A 1133 42.79 6.76 -10.78
CA ASP A 1133 43.22 7.86 -11.67
C ASP A 1133 42.07 8.27 -12.65
N ASN A 1134 42.19 9.43 -13.32
CA ASN A 1134 41.42 10.00 -14.47
C ASN A 1134 39.99 9.49 -14.85
N MET A 1135 38.99 10.15 -14.25
CA MET A 1135 37.97 11.03 -14.90
C MET A 1135 36.89 10.54 -15.91
N ALA A 1136 35.68 11.09 -15.70
CA ALA A 1136 34.62 11.48 -16.68
C ALA A 1136 33.77 10.37 -17.39
N ASP A 1137 32.49 10.58 -17.75
CA ASP A 1137 31.39 11.42 -17.20
C ASP A 1137 30.01 10.98 -17.79
N ASP A 1138 28.90 11.47 -17.25
CA ASP A 1138 27.55 11.69 -17.83
C ASP A 1138 26.66 10.56 -18.48
N ASN A 1139 25.39 10.53 -18.01
CA ASN A 1139 24.06 10.40 -18.67
C ASN A 1139 23.54 9.19 -19.53
N ASP A 1140 22.27 8.87 -19.21
CA ASP A 1140 21.06 8.59 -20.03
C ASP A 1140 20.81 7.36 -20.94
N ALA A 1141 19.64 6.76 -20.66
CA ALA A 1141 18.52 6.38 -21.53
C ALA A 1141 18.59 5.28 -22.65
N ASP A 1142 17.71 4.29 -22.46
CA ASP A 1142 16.73 3.69 -23.39
C ASP A 1142 17.04 3.07 -24.78
N ASP A 1143 16.39 1.90 -24.97
CA ASP A 1143 15.66 1.39 -26.14
C ASP A 1143 16.28 0.38 -27.17
N ALA A 1144 15.35 -0.42 -27.72
CA ALA A 1144 15.26 -1.05 -29.04
C ALA A 1144 16.37 -2.00 -29.62
N ALA A 1145 16.06 -3.30 -29.54
CA ALA A 1145 15.78 -4.18 -30.71
C ALA A 1145 16.89 -4.72 -31.69
N VAL A 1146 17.00 -6.06 -31.67
CA VAL A 1146 16.84 -7.00 -32.84
C VAL A 1146 18.00 -7.33 -33.84
N SER A 1147 18.22 -8.65 -34.01
CA SER A 1147 18.68 -9.43 -35.20
C SER A 1147 20.18 -9.78 -35.49
N ARG A 1148 20.52 -11.09 -35.39
CA ARG A 1148 20.87 -12.10 -36.46
C ARG A 1148 21.86 -11.74 -37.64
N PRO A 1149 22.38 -12.70 -38.46
CA PRO A 1149 22.68 -14.15 -38.27
C PRO A 1149 23.98 -14.71 -38.98
N SER A 1150 24.17 -16.05 -38.89
CA SER A 1150 24.59 -16.98 -39.99
C SER A 1150 26.03 -17.53 -40.13
N ARG A 1151 26.14 -18.84 -40.44
CA ARG A 1151 26.82 -19.49 -41.61
C ARG A 1151 26.58 -21.02 -41.59
N ARG A 1152 26.01 -21.62 -42.65
CA ARG A 1152 26.65 -22.45 -43.72
C ARG A 1152 27.50 -23.62 -43.19
N TYR A 1153 27.44 -24.87 -43.68
CA TYR A 1153 26.83 -25.47 -44.90
C TYR A 1153 26.29 -26.91 -44.54
N LYS A 1154 25.66 -27.82 -45.33
CA LYS A 1154 25.73 -28.33 -46.73
C LYS A 1154 27.13 -28.84 -47.16
N PRO A 1155 27.28 -29.72 -48.19
CA PRO A 1155 26.29 -30.47 -48.98
C PRO A 1155 25.84 -31.76 -48.21
N ALA A 1156 25.51 -32.96 -48.73
CA ALA A 1156 25.30 -33.57 -50.05
C ALA A 1156 24.34 -34.78 -49.88
N ARG A 1157 23.68 -35.35 -50.90
CA ARG A 1157 23.14 -34.74 -52.15
C ARG A 1157 21.62 -35.01 -52.21
N VAL A 1158 21.22 -36.29 -52.09
CA VAL A 1158 20.07 -36.88 -52.83
C VAL A 1158 19.73 -38.27 -52.28
N LEU A 1159 18.72 -39.04 -52.73
CA LEU A 1159 17.77 -38.95 -53.88
C LEU A 1159 16.82 -37.72 -53.80
N ASP A 1160 16.21 -37.15 -54.86
CA ASP A 1160 15.63 -37.68 -56.13
C ASP A 1160 14.33 -38.48 -55.79
N ASP A 1161 13.11 -38.24 -56.31
CA ASP A 1161 12.52 -37.23 -57.22
C ASP A 1161 11.11 -36.82 -56.66
N ASP A 1162 10.39 -35.82 -57.23
CA ASP A 1162 9.33 -35.04 -56.50
C ASP A 1162 7.88 -34.95 -57.09
N ASP A 1163 7.58 -34.15 -58.15
CA ASP A 1163 6.26 -33.73 -58.76
C ASP A 1163 5.24 -32.89 -57.90
N ASP A 1164 5.23 -31.56 -58.18
CA ASP A 1164 4.14 -30.52 -58.26
C ASP A 1164 3.25 -30.18 -57.02
N GLU A 1165 3.15 -28.92 -56.53
CA GLU A 1165 2.63 -27.63 -57.10
C GLU A 1165 1.07 -27.53 -57.09
N ASP A 1166 0.37 -26.45 -56.67
CA ASP A 1166 0.76 -25.19 -56.00
C ASP A 1166 -0.47 -24.51 -55.29
N ASP A 1167 -0.41 -23.19 -55.04
CA ASP A 1167 -1.53 -22.21 -54.86
C ASP A 1167 -2.33 -22.08 -53.53
N GLU A 1168 -2.00 -20.99 -52.80
CA GLU A 1168 -2.82 -19.77 -52.56
C GLU A 1168 -4.31 -19.77 -52.13
N LEU A 1169 -4.81 -18.54 -51.88
CA LEU A 1169 -6.10 -18.15 -51.28
C LEU A 1169 -7.27 -18.22 -52.27
N PRO A 1170 -8.52 -18.16 -51.75
CA PRO A 1170 -9.38 -17.09 -52.25
C PRO A 1170 -10.14 -16.31 -51.16
N ALA A 1171 -10.48 -15.06 -51.48
CA ALA A 1171 -11.39 -14.21 -50.71
C ALA A 1171 -12.82 -14.24 -51.30
N THR A 1172 -13.80 -13.71 -50.57
CA THR A 1172 -15.15 -13.43 -51.09
C THR A 1172 -15.59 -12.01 -50.75
N ASN A 1173 -15.76 -11.18 -51.79
CA ASN A 1173 -16.44 -9.89 -51.68
C ASN A 1173 -17.94 -10.05 -51.97
N GLY A 1174 -18.75 -9.18 -51.38
CA GLY A 1174 -20.15 -8.93 -51.74
C GLY A 1174 -20.51 -7.50 -51.33
N ASP A 1175 -20.91 -6.66 -52.28
CA ASP A 1175 -20.95 -5.20 -52.13
C ASP A 1175 -22.16 -4.59 -52.87
N THR A 1176 -22.49 -3.34 -52.51
CA THR A 1176 -23.53 -2.46 -53.07
C THR A 1176 -24.99 -2.84 -52.77
N SER A 1177 -25.96 -1.91 -52.68
CA SER A 1177 -25.91 -0.45 -52.96
C SER A 1177 -26.75 0.38 -51.97
N MET A 1178 -26.50 1.70 -51.94
CA MET A 1178 -27.41 2.70 -51.36
C MET A 1178 -28.37 3.25 -52.43
N VAL A 1179 -29.54 3.73 -52.00
CA VAL A 1179 -30.33 4.80 -52.65
C VAL A 1179 -30.89 5.70 -51.54
N ASP A 1180 -30.99 7.01 -51.80
CA ASP A 1180 -31.43 8.07 -50.87
C ASP A 1180 -32.45 8.96 -51.59
N GLU A 1181 -33.58 9.30 -50.95
CA GLU A 1181 -34.51 10.34 -51.46
C GLU A 1181 -35.49 10.90 -50.39
N THR A 1182 -35.01 11.95 -49.71
CA THR A 1182 -35.71 13.18 -49.24
C THR A 1182 -37.26 13.32 -49.29
N VAL A 1183 -37.83 13.80 -48.16
CA VAL A 1183 -38.87 14.87 -48.00
C VAL A 1183 -40.26 14.68 -48.67
N GLY A 1184 -41.42 14.95 -48.04
CA GLY A 1184 -41.74 15.39 -46.67
C GLY A 1184 -43.13 16.08 -46.58
N ALA A 1185 -43.47 16.64 -45.40
CA ALA A 1185 -44.57 17.58 -45.08
C ALA A 1185 -45.99 17.08 -44.63
N ALA A 1186 -46.33 17.48 -43.39
CA ALA A 1186 -47.57 18.16 -42.93
C ALA A 1186 -48.82 17.39 -42.42
N GLY A 1187 -49.09 17.59 -41.11
CA GLY A 1187 -50.43 17.67 -40.49
C GLY A 1187 -50.98 16.40 -39.82
N ASP A 1188 -51.80 16.48 -38.76
CA ASP A 1188 -52.00 17.55 -37.75
C ASP A 1188 -52.78 16.98 -36.53
N SER A 1189 -52.56 17.50 -35.31
CA SER A 1189 -53.21 17.11 -34.02
C SER A 1189 -53.06 15.61 -33.60
N ASP A 1190 -53.17 15.22 -32.31
CA ASP A 1190 -53.71 15.91 -31.13
C ASP A 1190 -52.96 15.51 -29.81
N HIS A 1191 -53.29 16.16 -28.69
CA HIS A 1191 -52.70 16.10 -27.33
C HIS A 1191 -52.50 14.66 -26.75
N GLY A 1192 -51.57 14.36 -25.83
CA GLY A 1192 -50.73 15.20 -24.95
C GLY A 1192 -51.27 15.25 -23.49
N GLY A 1193 -50.50 15.01 -22.42
CA GLY A 1193 -49.08 14.64 -22.28
C GLY A 1193 -48.69 14.50 -20.79
N ASP A 1194 -47.40 14.26 -20.52
CA ASP A 1194 -46.70 14.57 -19.26
C ASP A 1194 -45.79 15.80 -19.49
#